data_AF-A0A815SDT2-F1
#
_entry.id   AF-A0A815SDT2-F1
#
_cell.length_a   1.000
_cell.length_b   1.000
_cell.length_c   1.000
_cell.angle_alpha   90.00
_cell.angle_beta   90.00
_cell.angle_gamma   90.00
#
_symmetry.space_group_name_H-M   'P 1'
#
loop_
_entity.id
_entity.type
_entity.pdbx_description
1 polymer ?
#
loop_
_entity_poly.entity_id
_entity_poly.type
_entity_poly.pdbx_seq_one_letter_code
_entity_poly.pdbx_strand_id
1 'polypeptide(L)'
;MNKVFYDLIRNSPKGRWNGIQRVYGPETVRRLRSAIQIEYTLATNGANNLWNLLKNEEYIQSLGALTGNQAMQMVRAGLHAIHMSGWQVAADGNTNGSMYPDQSLYSSNSGPEIVRRINKTLERASQIEQSEGEIKHNWFVPIVADAEAGFGGPLNCFELTKAFIEAGAAGIHFEDQLASHKKCGHLGGKVLISTNNHLRNLHAARLAADICAVPTIIISRTDAESAKLLMSDIDERDKEFLDLSADRTSEGFFRLKQGIGLKHCIKRSLNSAPYADLLWWETSKPNLEQAKIFAEAIRKEFPEKLLVYNCSPSFNWKANLSPKEMKTFQIELAAMGYKFQLIALAGFHSLNYGMFKLAKEYKEQGMLAYSQLQQEEFQAEKDGYTAVRHQREVGTGYFDLVTLAITGKHSSIYLMKTISNVRPIADKILRDISSYVHNYKIQSSLAFDTARLCFLDTLGCALEALKYPQCTRLIGPVVPGATIPNGARVLGTNHILDPVRAAFSIGTQIRWLDYNDCWLAAEWGHPSDNLGGILAVTDYLTRTAKYFSSLNQQNAKIFKVHDVLEAMIKAHEIQGVLALENSFNRVGLDHVVLVKVATTAVVCRLLGLTESQTVDALSHAWIDGQSLRTYRHAPNTMSRKSWAAGDACMRAVHLALLVEKGESGISSALTEKTWGFYDVCFQGKEFKLQRDFGSYVMENILFKISFPAEFHAQTAAEAALICHNLLKEKGFTAPQDIKSVRIRTQQAAMRIIDKSGPLYNFADRDHCIQYIVAIPLIYGRLTTNDYTDVVASDPRIDEMRTKMICIEDQRFTQEYYDPNKRYIGNAIQITLNDGTELDEIEINYPIGHRKRREEGEILLMDKFQRHLRGKFDEKRVEKILNQSQAGFESTDIDDYINLYV
;
A
#
# COMPACT_ATOMS: atom_id res chain seq x y z
N MET A 1 63.83 -3.33 4.87
CA MET A 1 63.08 -2.12 5.29
C MET A 1 61.57 -2.29 5.24
N ASN A 2 60.96 -2.84 4.18
CA ASN A 2 59.49 -2.83 4.02
C ASN A 2 58.69 -3.64 5.06
N LYS A 3 59.25 -4.72 5.65
CA LYS A 3 58.56 -5.47 6.73
C LYS A 3 58.25 -4.59 7.95
N VAL A 4 59.12 -3.65 8.31
CA VAL A 4 58.95 -2.80 9.51
C VAL A 4 57.86 -1.74 9.31
N PHE A 5 57.58 -1.33 8.07
CA PHE A 5 56.49 -0.39 7.79
C PHE A 5 55.10 -1.04 7.87
N TYR A 6 55.00 -2.37 7.73
CA TYR A 6 53.76 -3.09 8.05
C TYR A 6 53.44 -2.99 9.56
N ASP A 7 54.45 -3.01 10.43
CA ASP A 7 54.23 -2.87 11.88
C ASP A 7 53.81 -1.45 12.26
N LEU A 8 54.31 -0.44 11.53
CA LEU A 8 53.95 0.96 11.72
C LEU A 8 52.56 1.30 11.18
N ILE A 9 52.06 0.53 10.20
CA ILE A 9 50.83 0.77 9.44
C ILE A 9 50.09 -0.58 9.35
N ARG A 10 49.62 -1.07 10.51
CA ARG A 10 49.15 -2.46 10.71
C ARG A 10 48.02 -2.88 9.76
N ASN A 11 47.19 -1.92 9.34
CA ASN A 11 46.06 -2.17 8.45
C ASN A 11 46.43 -2.24 6.96
N SER A 12 47.73 -2.25 6.61
CA SER A 12 48.18 -2.32 5.21
C SER A 12 48.00 -3.72 4.60
N PRO A 13 47.41 -3.86 3.39
CA PRO A 13 47.25 -5.15 2.74
C PRO A 13 48.60 -5.73 2.27
N LYS A 14 48.66 -7.05 2.12
CA LYS A 14 49.85 -7.74 1.61
C LYS A 14 50.26 -7.17 0.25
N GLY A 15 51.56 -6.89 0.09
CA GLY A 15 52.11 -6.33 -1.14
C GLY A 15 51.93 -4.81 -1.31
N ARG A 16 51.21 -4.12 -0.42
CA ARG A 16 51.01 -2.65 -0.44
C ARG A 16 52.29 -1.84 -0.64
N TRP A 17 53.40 -2.26 -0.03
CA TRP A 17 54.67 -1.51 -0.03
C TRP A 17 55.69 -2.02 -1.06
N ASN A 18 55.30 -2.93 -1.97
CA ASN A 18 56.19 -3.45 -3.00
C ASN A 18 56.58 -2.34 -3.98
N GLY A 19 57.88 -2.17 -4.22
CA GLY A 19 58.40 -1.15 -5.13
C GLY A 19 58.34 0.30 -4.61
N ILE A 20 57.86 0.52 -3.37
CA ILE A 20 57.83 1.84 -2.73
C ILE A 20 59.10 2.09 -1.93
N GLN A 21 59.80 3.18 -2.25
CA GLN A 21 60.98 3.67 -1.56
C GLN A 21 60.63 4.83 -0.61
N ARG A 22 61.41 4.95 0.46
CA ARG A 22 61.36 6.04 1.43
C ARG A 22 62.77 6.53 1.68
N VAL A 23 62.96 7.85 1.71
CA VAL A 23 64.25 8.48 2.01
C VAL A 23 64.53 8.59 3.52
N TYR A 24 63.63 8.07 4.34
CA TYR A 24 63.68 8.07 5.80
C TYR A 24 63.39 6.68 6.35
N GLY A 25 63.91 6.40 7.55
CA GLY A 25 63.71 5.13 8.25
C GLY A 25 62.47 5.11 9.15
N PRO A 26 62.07 3.92 9.65
CA PRO A 26 60.93 3.76 10.55
C PRO A 26 61.08 4.53 11.87
N GLU A 27 62.31 4.73 12.38
CA GLU A 27 62.55 5.52 13.61
C GLU A 27 62.13 6.98 13.45
N THR A 28 62.32 7.57 12.26
CA THR A 28 61.85 8.94 11.97
C THR A 28 60.34 9.03 12.11
N VAL A 29 59.61 8.03 11.61
CA VAL A 29 58.15 7.97 11.74
C VAL A 29 57.75 7.86 13.20
N ARG A 30 58.36 6.95 13.98
CA ARG A 30 58.06 6.80 15.41
C ARG A 30 58.32 8.08 16.20
N ARG A 31 59.42 8.79 15.89
CA ARG A 31 59.80 10.03 16.57
C ARG A 31 58.85 11.19 16.27
N LEU A 32 58.31 11.26 15.05
CA LEU A 32 57.41 12.33 14.61
C LEU A 32 55.93 12.01 14.83
N ARG A 33 55.61 10.76 15.19
CA ARG A 33 54.24 10.35 15.53
C ARG A 33 53.86 10.84 16.92
N SER A 34 52.58 11.13 17.10
CA SER A 34 52.00 11.43 18.42
C SER A 34 52.24 10.28 19.40
N ALA A 35 52.28 10.60 20.70
CA ALA A 35 52.39 9.61 21.77
C ALA A 35 51.18 8.65 21.82
N ILE A 36 50.03 9.08 21.29
CA ILE A 36 48.84 8.25 21.11
C ILE A 36 48.59 7.98 19.63
N GLN A 37 48.20 6.74 19.30
CA GLN A 37 47.78 6.40 17.94
C GLN A 37 46.35 6.92 17.73
N ILE A 38 46.21 7.91 16.84
CA ILE A 38 44.91 8.40 16.37
C ILE A 38 44.48 7.53 15.18
N GLU A 39 43.25 7.04 15.21
CA GLU A 39 42.71 6.20 14.15
C GLU A 39 41.97 7.04 13.09
N TYR A 40 42.26 6.75 11.82
CA TYR A 40 41.66 7.41 10.67
C TYR A 40 40.89 6.38 9.83
N THR A 41 39.73 5.95 10.36
CA THR A 41 38.97 4.81 9.85
C THR A 41 38.60 4.94 8.36
N LEU A 42 38.03 6.09 7.96
CA LEU A 42 37.60 6.30 6.57
C LEU A 42 38.77 6.31 5.59
N ALA A 43 39.87 6.97 5.95
CA ALA A 43 41.06 7.00 5.11
C ALA A 43 41.71 5.60 4.98
N THR A 44 41.74 4.84 6.08
CA THR A 44 42.28 3.47 6.09
C THR A 44 41.43 2.53 5.23
N ASN A 45 40.12 2.52 5.45
CA ASN A 45 39.19 1.69 4.69
C ASN A 45 39.18 2.10 3.21
N GLY A 46 39.11 3.40 2.93
CA GLY A 46 39.14 3.93 1.57
C GLY A 46 40.43 3.58 0.84
N ALA A 47 41.60 3.78 1.45
CA ALA A 47 42.88 3.46 0.84
C ALA A 47 43.04 1.95 0.56
N ASN A 48 42.59 1.10 1.48
CA ASN A 48 42.61 -0.35 1.30
C ASN A 48 41.63 -0.81 0.23
N ASN A 49 40.42 -0.24 0.19
CA ASN A 49 39.43 -0.51 -0.85
C ASN A 49 39.96 -0.07 -2.23
N LEU A 50 40.52 1.14 -2.33
CA LEU A 50 41.15 1.63 -3.56
C LEU A 50 42.27 0.71 -4.03
N TRP A 51 43.15 0.27 -3.13
CA TRP A 51 44.20 -0.69 -3.47
C TRP A 51 43.64 -2.03 -3.98
N ASN A 52 42.56 -2.52 -3.35
CA ASN A 52 41.89 -3.75 -3.77
C ASN A 52 41.28 -3.61 -5.18
N LEU A 53 40.57 -2.51 -5.44
CA LEU A 53 39.99 -2.22 -6.76
C LEU A 53 41.10 -2.11 -7.82
N LEU A 54 42.20 -1.42 -7.51
CA LEU A 54 43.33 -1.25 -8.44
C LEU A 54 44.00 -2.58 -8.82
N LYS A 55 43.87 -3.61 -7.98
CA LYS A 55 44.43 -4.94 -8.22
C LYS A 55 43.47 -5.90 -8.90
N ASN A 56 42.18 -5.79 -8.62
CA ASN A 56 41.21 -6.79 -9.02
C ASN A 56 40.27 -6.33 -10.15
N GLU A 57 40.05 -5.03 -10.30
CA GLU A 57 39.24 -4.50 -11.40
C GLU A 57 40.06 -4.33 -12.68
N GLU A 58 39.39 -4.43 -13.82
CA GLU A 58 40.00 -4.11 -15.11
C GLU A 58 40.48 -2.65 -15.13
N TYR A 59 39.63 -1.74 -14.67
CA TYR A 59 39.92 -0.34 -14.40
C TYR A 59 38.83 0.27 -13.51
N ILE A 60 39.11 1.43 -12.93
CA ILE A 60 38.20 2.16 -12.05
C ILE A 60 37.76 3.43 -12.78
N GLN A 61 36.46 3.58 -12.97
CA GLN A 61 35.84 4.80 -13.49
C GLN A 61 35.47 5.73 -12.33
N SER A 62 35.73 7.03 -12.51
CA SER A 62 35.33 8.04 -11.55
C SER A 62 34.96 9.36 -12.23
N LEU A 63 34.12 10.13 -11.54
CA LEU A 63 33.69 11.46 -11.96
C LEU A 63 34.06 12.48 -10.88
N GLY A 64 34.41 13.70 -11.31
CA GLY A 64 34.65 14.83 -10.42
C GLY A 64 33.39 15.28 -9.70
N ALA A 65 33.36 15.14 -8.37
CA ALA A 65 32.28 15.61 -7.51
C ALA A 65 32.71 16.86 -6.72
N LEU A 66 31.87 17.90 -6.75
CA LEU A 66 32.06 19.13 -5.98
C LEU A 66 31.06 19.29 -4.82
N THR A 67 30.06 18.40 -4.75
CA THR A 67 29.12 18.32 -3.63
C THR A 67 28.96 16.89 -3.13
N GLY A 68 28.48 16.74 -1.89
CA GLY A 68 28.17 15.43 -1.33
C GLY A 68 27.05 14.70 -2.07
N ASN A 69 25.99 15.40 -2.52
CA ASN A 69 24.92 14.74 -3.26
C ASN A 69 25.36 14.27 -4.65
N GLN A 70 26.27 14.98 -5.33
CA GLN A 70 26.87 14.48 -6.57
C GLN A 70 27.57 13.14 -6.33
N ALA A 71 28.39 13.05 -5.29
CA ALA A 71 29.06 11.80 -4.94
C ALA A 71 28.07 10.68 -4.56
N MET A 72 27.03 11.01 -3.79
CA MET A 72 25.96 10.06 -3.43
C MET A 72 25.26 9.50 -4.67
N GLN A 73 24.92 10.34 -5.65
CA GLN A 73 24.28 9.86 -6.88
C GLN A 73 25.25 9.07 -7.77
N MET A 74 26.55 9.40 -7.78
CA MET A 74 27.58 8.61 -8.47
C MET A 74 27.66 7.19 -7.91
N VAL A 75 27.66 7.03 -6.58
CA VAL A 75 27.68 5.71 -5.93
C VAL A 75 26.36 4.97 -6.16
N ARG A 76 25.21 5.65 -6.07
CA ARG A 76 23.90 5.06 -6.34
C ARG A 76 23.80 4.52 -7.77
N ALA A 77 24.39 5.23 -8.74
CA ALA A 77 24.48 4.79 -10.14
C ALA A 77 25.48 3.65 -10.37
N GLY A 78 26.22 3.20 -9.34
CA GLY A 78 27.13 2.07 -9.40
C GLY A 78 28.61 2.42 -9.61
N LEU A 79 29.02 3.69 -9.51
CA LEU A 79 30.46 4.01 -9.54
C LEU A 79 31.16 3.61 -8.25
N HIS A 80 32.32 2.96 -8.38
CA HIS A 80 33.08 2.40 -7.25
C HIS A 80 34.15 3.36 -6.68
N ALA A 81 34.28 4.58 -7.22
CA ALA A 81 35.22 5.58 -6.72
C ALA A 81 34.79 7.00 -7.08
N ILE A 82 35.24 7.97 -6.28
CA ILE A 82 34.99 9.40 -6.49
C ILE A 82 36.30 10.12 -6.73
N HIS A 83 36.29 11.06 -7.67
CA HIS A 83 37.37 12.03 -7.84
C HIS A 83 36.94 13.37 -7.23
N MET A 84 37.78 13.98 -6.39
CA MET A 84 37.61 15.34 -5.90
C MET A 84 38.58 16.26 -6.64
N SER A 85 38.04 17.13 -7.50
CA SER A 85 38.79 17.96 -8.43
C SER A 85 39.12 19.33 -7.84
N GLY A 86 40.40 19.71 -7.78
CA GLY A 86 40.85 21.02 -7.30
C GLY A 86 40.32 22.16 -8.16
N TRP A 87 40.19 21.94 -9.47
CA TRP A 87 39.55 22.87 -10.39
C TRP A 87 38.10 23.16 -9.98
N GLN A 88 37.32 22.13 -9.63
CA GLN A 88 35.93 22.32 -9.23
C GLN A 88 35.82 22.99 -7.86
N VAL A 89 36.75 22.71 -6.95
CA VAL A 89 36.88 23.44 -5.68
C VAL A 89 37.13 24.92 -5.94
N ALA A 90 38.06 25.26 -6.82
CA ALA A 90 38.32 26.64 -7.21
C ALA A 90 37.06 27.31 -7.79
N ALA A 91 36.33 26.61 -8.66
CA ALA A 91 35.16 27.15 -9.33
C ALA A 91 33.98 27.41 -8.38
N ASP A 92 33.62 26.45 -7.52
CA ASP A 92 32.31 26.48 -6.83
C ASP A 92 32.26 25.72 -5.49
N GLY A 93 33.42 25.39 -4.89
CA GLY A 93 33.48 24.53 -3.70
C GLY A 93 34.48 24.95 -2.62
N ASN A 94 35.08 26.14 -2.70
CA ASN A 94 36.15 26.54 -1.80
C ASN A 94 35.69 27.31 -0.56
N THR A 95 36.54 27.33 0.47
CA THR A 95 36.26 27.98 1.76
C THR A 95 36.35 29.51 1.71
N ASN A 96 36.81 30.10 0.59
CA ASN A 96 36.81 31.55 0.43
C ASN A 96 35.45 32.05 -0.11
N GLY A 97 34.53 31.15 -0.49
CA GLY A 97 33.20 31.51 -0.99
C GLY A 97 33.23 32.30 -2.29
N SER A 98 34.30 32.16 -3.09
CA SER A 98 34.52 32.92 -4.32
C SER A 98 34.74 31.97 -5.50
N MET A 99 34.33 32.38 -6.70
CA MET A 99 34.63 31.63 -7.92
C MET A 99 36.04 32.00 -8.42
N TYR A 100 36.91 30.99 -8.57
CA TYR A 100 38.27 31.15 -9.04
C TYR A 100 38.57 30.30 -10.29
N PRO A 101 39.50 30.76 -11.15
CA PRO A 101 40.17 29.86 -12.08
C PRO A 101 41.09 28.88 -11.32
N ASP A 102 41.40 27.75 -11.93
CA ASP A 102 42.29 26.72 -11.38
C ASP A 102 43.76 27.17 -11.41
N GLN A 103 44.14 27.94 -10.38
CA GLN A 103 45.47 28.52 -10.17
C GLN A 103 45.90 28.55 -8.70
N SER A 104 45.41 27.62 -7.87
CA SER A 104 45.72 27.57 -6.43
C SER A 104 45.40 28.86 -5.64
N LEU A 105 44.40 29.63 -6.06
CA LEU A 105 44.02 30.91 -5.40
C LEU A 105 43.20 30.71 -4.11
N TYR A 106 42.58 29.55 -3.95
CA TYR A 106 41.74 29.24 -2.81
C TYR A 106 42.58 28.76 -1.62
N SER A 107 42.01 28.80 -0.41
CA SER A 107 42.70 28.35 0.80
C SER A 107 42.93 26.84 0.77
N SER A 108 44.13 26.39 1.15
CA SER A 108 44.59 24.99 1.01
C SER A 108 43.73 23.95 1.75
N ASN A 109 42.92 24.37 2.73
CA ASN A 109 41.97 23.50 3.44
C ASN A 109 40.66 23.22 2.66
N SER A 110 40.44 23.86 1.51
CA SER A 110 39.19 23.71 0.74
C SER A 110 38.98 22.30 0.20
N GLY A 111 40.00 21.69 -0.39
CA GLY A 111 39.93 20.31 -0.87
C GLY A 111 39.60 19.32 0.26
N PRO A 112 40.34 19.33 1.39
CA PRO A 112 40.01 18.50 2.55
C PRO A 112 38.57 18.69 3.06
N GLU A 113 38.06 19.91 3.09
CA GLU A 113 36.68 20.17 3.52
C GLU A 113 35.65 19.56 2.56
N ILE A 114 35.91 19.55 1.25
CA ILE A 114 35.04 18.87 0.28
C ILE A 114 35.09 17.35 0.45
N VAL A 115 36.26 16.76 0.67
CA VAL A 115 36.38 15.32 0.98
C VAL A 115 35.58 14.97 2.23
N ARG A 116 35.67 15.80 3.28
CA ARG A 116 34.90 15.62 4.52
C ARG A 116 33.40 15.68 4.26
N ARG A 117 32.94 16.65 3.47
CA ARG A 117 31.52 16.78 3.08
C ARG A 117 31.03 15.57 2.29
N ILE A 118 31.80 15.08 1.33
CA ILE A 118 31.47 13.86 0.56
C ILE A 118 31.31 12.67 1.50
N ASN A 119 32.30 12.41 2.36
CA ASN A 119 32.25 11.32 3.32
C ASN A 119 31.05 11.44 4.29
N LYS A 120 30.70 12.65 4.74
CA LYS A 120 29.52 12.89 5.59
C LYS A 120 28.20 12.60 4.88
N THR A 121 28.10 12.91 3.59
CA THR A 121 26.90 12.56 2.81
C THR A 121 26.80 11.06 2.57
N LEU A 122 27.90 10.39 2.25
CA LEU A 122 27.93 8.92 2.09
C LEU A 122 27.61 8.20 3.40
N GLU A 123 28.11 8.71 4.54
CA GLU A 123 27.73 8.26 5.88
C GLU A 123 26.22 8.38 6.11
N ARG A 124 25.61 9.53 5.78
CA ARG A 124 24.16 9.73 5.90
C ARG A 124 23.38 8.75 5.01
N ALA A 125 23.80 8.55 3.77
CA ALA A 125 23.16 7.62 2.84
C ALA A 125 23.19 6.18 3.38
N SER A 126 24.34 5.75 3.94
CA SER A 126 24.48 4.46 4.63
C SER A 126 23.56 4.35 5.85
N GLN A 127 23.48 5.39 6.66
CA GLN A 127 22.60 5.43 7.84
C GLN A 127 21.12 5.31 7.47
N ILE A 128 20.69 5.95 6.38
CA ILE A 128 19.31 5.86 5.87
C ILE A 128 19.00 4.41 5.50
N GLU A 129 19.79 3.78 4.64
CA GLU A 129 19.56 2.40 4.21
C GLU A 129 19.63 1.39 5.37
N GLN A 130 20.61 1.54 6.26
CA GLN A 130 20.71 0.72 7.47
C GLN A 130 19.46 0.85 8.35
N SER A 131 18.91 2.06 8.50
CA SER A 131 17.72 2.31 9.31
C SER A 131 16.42 1.74 8.70
N GLU A 132 16.41 1.54 7.38
CA GLU A 132 15.30 0.91 6.65
C GLU A 132 15.40 -0.62 6.61
N GLY A 133 16.47 -1.20 7.15
CA GLY A 133 16.66 -2.63 7.31
C GLY A 133 17.43 -3.33 6.19
N GLU A 134 17.91 -2.60 5.17
CA GLU A 134 18.64 -3.18 4.05
C GLU A 134 19.68 -2.18 3.49
N ILE A 135 20.97 -2.52 3.56
CA ILE A 135 22.03 -1.78 2.85
C ILE A 135 22.14 -2.35 1.43
N LYS A 136 21.79 -1.53 0.43
CA LYS A 136 21.80 -1.92 -0.99
C LYS A 136 23.10 -1.51 -1.69
N HIS A 137 23.73 -0.44 -1.22
CA HIS A 137 24.91 0.13 -1.86
C HIS A 137 26.13 0.10 -0.94
N ASN A 138 27.31 -0.07 -1.54
CA ASN A 138 28.57 0.17 -0.84
C ASN A 138 28.86 1.68 -0.79
N TRP A 139 28.30 2.37 0.20
CA TRP A 139 28.39 3.83 0.30
C TRP A 139 29.80 4.36 0.53
N PHE A 140 30.67 3.61 1.20
CA PHE A 140 32.02 4.06 1.55
C PHE A 140 33.03 3.72 0.43
N VAL A 141 32.81 4.30 -0.75
CA VAL A 141 33.74 4.22 -1.89
C VAL A 141 34.99 5.09 -1.66
N PRO A 142 36.15 4.73 -2.23
CA PRO A 142 37.35 5.54 -2.13
C PRO A 142 37.22 6.89 -2.84
N ILE A 143 37.77 7.93 -2.19
CA ILE A 143 37.90 9.27 -2.75
C ILE A 143 39.37 9.51 -3.12
N VAL A 144 39.63 9.79 -4.39
CA VAL A 144 40.93 10.27 -4.89
C VAL A 144 40.87 11.78 -5.00
N ALA A 145 41.72 12.47 -4.25
CA ALA A 145 41.65 13.92 -4.06
C ALA A 145 42.83 14.66 -4.70
N ASP A 146 42.52 15.82 -5.27
CA ASP A 146 43.48 16.77 -5.81
C ASP A 146 44.16 17.58 -4.70
N ALA A 147 45.47 17.45 -4.58
CA ALA A 147 46.30 18.30 -3.72
C ALA A 147 47.10 19.35 -4.51
N GLU A 148 46.81 19.51 -5.80
CA GLU A 148 47.45 20.42 -6.73
C GLU A 148 48.99 20.32 -6.67
N ALA A 149 49.67 21.46 -6.63
CA ALA A 149 51.11 21.57 -6.41
C ALA A 149 51.47 21.60 -4.90
N GLY A 150 50.53 21.29 -4.01
CA GLY A 150 50.72 21.26 -2.56
C GLY A 150 50.71 22.62 -1.84
N PHE A 151 50.25 23.69 -2.50
CA PHE A 151 50.10 25.04 -1.93
C PHE A 151 51.38 25.65 -1.33
N GLY A 152 52.56 25.19 -1.76
CA GLY A 152 53.83 25.72 -1.29
C GLY A 152 54.96 24.70 -1.42
N GLY A 153 55.73 24.55 -0.34
CA GLY A 153 56.84 23.60 -0.27
C GLY A 153 56.46 22.28 0.43
N PRO A 154 57.45 21.43 0.75
CA PRO A 154 57.20 20.10 1.33
C PRO A 154 56.40 20.12 2.64
N LEU A 155 56.51 21.14 3.48
CA LEU A 155 55.71 21.26 4.71
C LEU A 155 54.23 21.53 4.43
N ASN A 156 53.92 22.30 3.38
CA ASN A 156 52.54 22.49 2.93
C ASN A 156 51.97 21.17 2.39
N CYS A 157 52.75 20.43 1.58
CA CYS A 157 52.36 19.08 1.12
C CYS A 157 52.12 18.11 2.29
N PHE A 158 52.94 18.17 3.32
CA PHE A 158 52.82 17.35 4.54
C PHE A 158 51.51 17.63 5.27
N GLU A 159 51.24 18.89 5.62
CA GLU A 159 50.01 19.26 6.34
C GLU A 159 48.76 19.05 5.50
N LEU A 160 48.82 19.33 4.20
CA LEU A 160 47.70 19.07 3.29
C LEU A 160 47.38 17.57 3.20
N THR A 161 48.41 16.72 3.17
CA THR A 161 48.21 15.26 3.19
C THR A 161 47.56 14.80 4.48
N LYS A 162 47.99 15.32 5.64
CA LYS A 162 47.33 15.04 6.93
C LYS A 162 45.88 15.48 6.94
N ALA A 163 45.58 16.70 6.45
CA ALA A 163 44.22 17.21 6.39
C ALA A 163 43.31 16.34 5.50
N PHE A 164 43.82 15.83 4.37
CA PHE A 164 43.09 14.88 3.53
C PHE A 164 42.87 13.54 4.20
N ILE A 165 43.85 13.01 4.94
CA ILE A 165 43.70 11.77 5.72
C ILE A 165 42.65 11.96 6.81
N GLU A 166 42.68 13.07 7.54
CA GLU A 166 41.67 13.43 8.54
C GLU A 166 40.27 13.53 7.94
N ALA A 167 40.16 14.04 6.72
CA ALA A 167 38.91 14.12 5.98
C ALA A 167 38.43 12.77 5.41
N GLY A 168 39.29 11.74 5.39
CA GLY A 168 38.96 10.41 4.91
C GLY A 168 39.27 10.16 3.43
N ALA A 169 40.25 10.84 2.83
CA ALA A 169 40.70 10.57 1.46
C ALA A 169 41.40 9.20 1.36
N ALA A 170 41.13 8.47 0.29
CA ALA A 170 41.75 7.18 -0.01
C ALA A 170 43.07 7.35 -0.77
N GLY A 171 43.10 8.30 -1.70
CA GLY A 171 44.27 8.64 -2.49
C GLY A 171 44.40 10.14 -2.71
N ILE A 172 45.62 10.60 -2.95
CA ILE A 172 45.95 12.02 -3.12
C ILE A 172 46.93 12.16 -4.27
N HIS A 173 46.69 13.10 -5.18
CA HIS A 173 47.61 13.40 -6.27
C HIS A 173 48.31 14.75 -6.10
N PHE A 174 49.61 14.77 -6.37
CA PHE A 174 50.45 15.97 -6.40
C PHE A 174 51.05 16.15 -7.79
N GLU A 175 51.12 17.39 -8.27
CA GLU A 175 51.69 17.74 -9.56
C GLU A 175 52.99 18.55 -9.44
N ASP A 176 53.88 18.39 -10.42
CA ASP A 176 55.22 18.98 -10.45
C ASP A 176 55.26 20.43 -10.97
N GLN A 177 54.22 21.20 -10.68
CA GLN A 177 54.13 22.62 -10.97
C GLN A 177 54.64 23.49 -9.81
N LEU A 178 55.01 24.73 -10.12
CA LEU A 178 55.28 25.75 -9.12
C LEU A 178 53.96 26.26 -8.51
N ALA A 179 53.73 26.03 -7.22
CA ALA A 179 52.47 26.34 -6.55
C ALA A 179 52.00 27.80 -6.74
N SER A 180 52.91 28.78 -6.67
CA SER A 180 52.57 30.20 -6.88
C SER A 180 52.14 30.55 -8.31
N HIS A 181 52.38 29.66 -9.26
CA HIS A 181 52.04 29.80 -10.68
C HIS A 181 51.26 28.60 -11.21
N LYS A 182 50.64 27.80 -10.33
CA LYS A 182 49.87 26.62 -10.70
C LYS A 182 48.83 26.97 -11.76
N LYS A 183 48.57 26.05 -12.69
CA LYS A 183 47.49 26.16 -13.67
C LYS A 183 46.78 24.82 -13.81
N CYS A 184 45.58 24.87 -14.36
CA CYS A 184 44.97 23.71 -15.00
C CYS A 184 45.93 23.13 -16.04
N GLY A 185 46.03 21.80 -16.10
CA GLY A 185 46.91 21.09 -17.01
C GLY A 185 46.69 21.38 -18.50
N HIS A 186 45.52 21.95 -18.86
CA HIS A 186 45.13 22.32 -20.22
C HIS A 186 45.27 23.83 -20.52
N LEU A 187 45.80 24.62 -19.58
CA LEU A 187 46.10 26.03 -19.78
C LEU A 187 47.57 26.25 -20.16
N GLY A 188 47.84 27.32 -20.90
CA GLY A 188 49.20 27.80 -21.14
C GLY A 188 49.84 28.42 -19.90
N GLY A 189 51.16 28.63 -19.94
CA GLY A 189 51.90 29.33 -18.89
C GLY A 189 52.26 28.49 -17.65
N LYS A 190 52.23 27.16 -17.76
CA LYS A 190 52.68 26.25 -16.69
C LYS A 190 54.19 26.38 -16.47
N VAL A 191 54.58 26.45 -15.19
CA VAL A 191 55.97 26.47 -14.72
C VAL A 191 56.21 25.20 -13.92
N LEU A 192 57.12 24.34 -14.37
CA LEU A 192 57.53 23.16 -13.63
C LEU A 192 58.48 23.52 -12.48
N ILE A 193 58.43 22.76 -11.40
CA ILE A 193 59.54 22.69 -10.43
C ILE A 193 60.57 21.66 -10.90
N SER A 194 61.78 21.73 -10.32
CA SER A 194 62.80 20.71 -10.58
C SER A 194 62.33 19.33 -10.15
N THR A 195 62.82 18.29 -10.82
CA THR A 195 62.47 16.89 -10.51
C THR A 195 62.67 16.60 -9.01
N ASN A 196 63.79 17.04 -8.42
CA ASN A 196 64.07 16.84 -7.00
C ASN A 196 63.06 17.53 -6.06
N ASN A 197 62.57 18.72 -6.41
CA ASN A 197 61.57 19.40 -5.60
C ASN A 197 60.25 18.63 -5.60
N HIS A 198 59.83 18.08 -6.74
CA HIS A 198 58.65 17.22 -6.80
C HIS A 198 58.82 15.94 -5.97
N LEU A 199 60.00 15.30 -6.04
CA LEU A 199 60.30 14.14 -5.19
C LEU A 199 60.20 14.48 -3.70
N ARG A 200 60.66 15.66 -3.28
CA ARG A 200 60.51 16.12 -1.88
C ARG A 200 59.04 16.28 -1.48
N ASN A 201 58.19 16.75 -2.38
CA ASN A 201 56.74 16.83 -2.14
C ASN A 201 56.12 15.43 -1.96
N LEU A 202 56.50 14.46 -2.80
CA LEU A 202 56.06 13.06 -2.67
C LEU A 202 56.57 12.41 -1.38
N HIS A 203 57.82 12.69 -0.98
CA HIS A 203 58.36 12.21 0.30
C HIS A 203 57.59 12.79 1.49
N ALA A 204 57.25 14.07 1.45
CA ALA A 204 56.46 14.72 2.50
C ALA A 204 55.06 14.11 2.61
N ALA A 205 54.39 13.87 1.48
CA ALA A 205 53.10 13.19 1.45
C ALA A 205 53.19 11.76 2.03
N ARG A 206 54.21 10.99 1.65
CA ARG A 206 54.41 9.64 2.21
C ARG A 206 54.71 9.67 3.70
N LEU A 207 55.50 10.64 4.16
CA LEU A 207 55.84 10.78 5.57
C LEU A 207 54.60 11.13 6.41
N ALA A 208 53.75 12.01 5.90
CA ALA A 208 52.45 12.33 6.51
C ALA A 208 51.59 11.08 6.66
N ALA A 209 51.42 10.29 5.58
CA ALA A 209 50.65 9.05 5.61
C ALA A 209 51.23 8.01 6.58
N ASP A 210 52.56 7.85 6.59
CA ASP A 210 53.25 6.93 7.50
C ASP A 210 53.08 7.37 8.97
N ILE A 211 53.16 8.67 9.27
CA ILE A 211 52.95 9.21 10.62
C ILE A 211 51.51 8.99 11.08
N CYS A 212 50.52 9.25 10.22
CA CYS A 212 49.12 8.98 10.48
C CYS A 212 48.79 7.48 10.56
N ALA A 213 49.73 6.61 10.21
CA ALA A 213 49.55 5.16 10.14
C ALA A 213 48.43 4.74 9.16
N VAL A 214 48.32 5.42 8.01
CA VAL A 214 47.32 5.13 6.97
C VAL A 214 48.00 4.74 5.66
N PRO A 215 47.55 3.69 4.95
CA PRO A 215 48.15 3.25 3.70
C PRO A 215 47.74 4.09 2.47
N THR A 216 47.54 5.40 2.63
CA THR A 216 47.04 6.34 1.61
C THR A 216 47.75 6.17 0.27
N ILE A 217 46.98 6.16 -0.81
CA ILE A 217 47.49 6.04 -2.17
C ILE A 217 48.06 7.39 -2.63
N ILE A 218 49.33 7.43 -3.04
CA ILE A 218 49.99 8.65 -3.54
C ILE A 218 50.15 8.57 -5.04
N ILE A 219 49.66 9.58 -5.74
CA ILE A 219 49.71 9.68 -7.20
C ILE A 219 50.66 10.82 -7.57
N SER A 220 51.66 10.52 -8.39
CA SER A 220 52.57 11.53 -8.94
C SER A 220 52.08 11.96 -10.31
N ARG A 221 51.74 13.24 -10.44
CA ARG A 221 51.35 13.86 -11.70
C ARG A 221 52.51 14.67 -12.27
N THR A 222 52.73 14.55 -13.58
CA THR A 222 53.65 15.41 -14.35
C THR A 222 52.89 16.26 -15.36
N ASP A 223 53.20 17.56 -15.39
CA ASP A 223 52.62 18.53 -16.32
C ASP A 223 53.54 18.91 -17.49
N ALA A 224 54.66 18.19 -17.62
CA ALA A 224 55.74 18.48 -18.56
C ALA A 224 55.40 18.36 -20.06
N GLU A 225 54.23 17.82 -20.43
CA GLU A 225 53.84 17.64 -21.83
C GLU A 225 53.66 18.99 -22.54
N SER A 226 52.95 19.91 -21.89
CA SER A 226 52.62 21.24 -22.43
C SER A 226 53.26 22.39 -21.66
N ALA A 227 53.92 22.13 -20.54
CA ALA A 227 54.69 23.15 -19.83
C ALA A 227 55.86 23.65 -20.69
N LYS A 228 56.06 24.97 -20.69
CA LYS A 228 57.13 25.64 -21.46
C LYS A 228 58.22 26.24 -20.58
N LEU A 229 58.03 26.21 -19.27
CA LEU A 229 58.88 26.89 -18.30
C LEU A 229 59.31 25.94 -17.18
N LEU A 230 60.51 26.12 -16.66
CA LEU A 230 61.06 25.42 -15.50
C LEU A 230 61.64 26.45 -14.51
N MET A 231 61.35 26.28 -13.23
CA MET A 231 61.76 27.21 -12.17
C MET A 231 63.28 27.33 -12.02
N SER A 232 64.01 26.21 -12.14
CA SER A 232 65.46 26.16 -11.92
C SER A 232 66.08 24.96 -12.64
N ASP A 233 67.30 25.13 -13.13
CA ASP A 233 68.16 24.13 -13.78
C ASP A 233 69.07 23.35 -12.80
N ILE A 234 68.85 23.51 -11.50
CA ILE A 234 69.70 22.92 -10.44
C ILE A 234 69.76 21.38 -10.46
N ASP A 235 68.77 20.73 -11.07
CA ASP A 235 68.69 19.28 -11.17
C ASP A 235 69.22 18.80 -12.53
N GLU A 236 70.31 18.03 -12.52
CA GLU A 236 70.93 17.48 -13.72
C GLU A 236 69.94 16.71 -14.61
N ARG A 237 68.90 16.10 -14.02
CA ARG A 237 67.90 15.31 -14.75
C ARG A 237 67.01 16.17 -15.65
N ASP A 238 66.90 17.46 -15.37
CA ASP A 238 66.05 18.40 -16.11
C ASP A 238 66.81 19.12 -17.24
N LYS A 239 68.15 19.15 -17.18
CA LYS A 239 68.99 19.93 -18.11
C LYS A 239 68.86 19.51 -19.58
N GLU A 240 68.64 18.23 -19.86
CA GLU A 240 68.48 17.75 -21.26
C GLU A 240 67.25 18.37 -21.96
N PHE A 241 66.28 18.87 -21.19
CA PHE A 241 65.03 19.45 -21.67
C PHE A 241 65.05 20.98 -21.79
N LEU A 242 66.11 21.63 -21.29
CA LEU A 242 66.24 23.09 -21.32
C LEU A 242 66.67 23.60 -22.69
N ASP A 243 66.00 24.65 -23.16
CA ASP A 243 66.47 25.41 -24.30
C ASP A 243 67.53 26.43 -23.84
N LEU A 244 68.77 25.96 -23.76
CA LEU A 244 69.92 26.79 -23.36
C LEU A 244 70.27 27.88 -24.37
N SER A 245 69.67 27.88 -25.56
CA SER A 245 69.84 28.94 -26.56
C SER A 245 68.91 30.12 -26.34
N ALA A 246 67.86 29.95 -25.52
CA ALA A 246 66.88 30.98 -25.25
C ALA A 246 67.15 31.66 -23.89
N ASP A 247 66.99 32.99 -23.86
CA ASP A 247 67.08 33.74 -22.61
C ASP A 247 66.01 33.31 -21.60
N ARG A 248 66.36 33.41 -20.31
CA ARG A 248 65.39 33.27 -19.22
C ARG A 248 64.26 34.30 -19.36
N THR A 249 63.10 33.99 -18.81
CA THR A 249 61.99 34.96 -18.77
C THR A 249 62.30 36.13 -17.82
N SER A 250 61.51 37.20 -17.87
CA SER A 250 61.63 38.36 -16.95
C SER A 250 61.49 37.97 -15.48
N GLU A 251 60.72 36.92 -15.19
CA GLU A 251 60.52 36.34 -13.87
C GLU A 251 61.68 35.42 -13.45
N GLY A 252 62.63 35.15 -14.35
CA GLY A 252 63.81 34.32 -14.12
C GLY A 252 63.64 32.83 -14.46
N PHE A 253 62.54 32.43 -15.10
CA PHE A 253 62.30 31.02 -15.45
C PHE A 253 63.09 30.57 -16.68
N PHE A 254 63.50 29.31 -16.69
CA PHE A 254 64.13 28.66 -17.84
C PHE A 254 63.09 28.20 -18.85
N ARG A 255 63.45 28.20 -20.13
CA ARG A 255 62.58 27.73 -21.22
C ARG A 255 62.85 26.26 -21.53
N LEU A 256 61.79 25.52 -21.83
CA LEU A 256 61.86 24.11 -22.24
C LEU A 256 61.84 23.99 -23.77
N LYS A 257 62.61 23.03 -24.31
CA LYS A 257 62.64 22.72 -25.74
C LYS A 257 61.26 22.29 -26.23
N GLN A 258 60.90 22.70 -27.45
CA GLN A 258 59.64 22.30 -28.07
C GLN A 258 59.69 20.85 -28.61
N GLY A 259 58.52 20.20 -28.71
CA GLY A 259 58.38 18.89 -29.34
C GLY A 259 58.85 17.68 -28.51
N ILE A 260 59.40 17.88 -27.32
CA ILE A 260 59.93 16.80 -26.48
C ILE A 260 59.14 16.58 -25.17
N GLY A 261 57.93 17.13 -25.06
CA GLY A 261 57.10 17.08 -23.85
C GLY A 261 56.79 15.66 -23.37
N LEU A 262 56.38 14.75 -24.26
CA LEU A 262 56.15 13.34 -23.90
C LEU A 262 57.40 12.66 -23.35
N LYS A 263 58.57 12.90 -23.97
CA LYS A 263 59.86 12.38 -23.48
C LYS A 263 60.16 12.90 -22.08
N HIS A 264 59.86 14.18 -21.82
CA HIS A 264 60.05 14.79 -20.50
C HIS A 264 59.12 14.17 -19.46
N CYS A 265 57.83 13.96 -19.78
CA CYS A 265 56.87 13.26 -18.93
C CYS A 265 57.34 11.85 -18.57
N ILE A 266 57.82 11.06 -19.55
CA ILE A 266 58.36 9.71 -19.31
C ILE A 266 59.53 9.79 -18.32
N LYS A 267 60.50 10.67 -18.56
CA LYS A 267 61.69 10.81 -17.70
C LYS A 267 61.32 11.18 -16.26
N ARG A 268 60.45 12.16 -16.07
CA ARG A 268 59.98 12.60 -14.75
C ARG A 268 59.17 11.51 -14.04
N SER A 269 58.32 10.82 -14.78
CA SER A 269 57.50 9.72 -14.25
C SER A 269 58.37 8.55 -13.79
N LEU A 270 59.40 8.16 -14.56
CA LEU A 270 60.40 7.16 -14.15
C LEU A 270 61.13 7.55 -12.86
N ASN A 271 61.50 8.83 -12.70
CA ASN A 271 62.14 9.32 -11.48
C ASN A 271 61.21 9.27 -10.26
N SER A 272 59.91 9.56 -10.45
CA SER A 272 58.91 9.55 -9.38
C SER A 272 58.33 8.17 -9.07
N ALA A 273 58.49 7.20 -9.98
CA ALA A 273 57.92 5.86 -9.88
C ALA A 273 58.23 5.14 -8.57
N PRO A 274 59.45 5.20 -7.99
CA PRO A 274 59.72 4.55 -6.71
C PRO A 274 58.98 5.17 -5.51
N TYR A 275 58.50 6.41 -5.64
CA TYR A 275 57.94 7.18 -4.53
C TYR A 275 56.41 7.36 -4.61
N ALA A 276 55.81 6.96 -5.73
CA ALA A 276 54.38 7.02 -5.98
C ALA A 276 53.78 5.63 -6.24
N ASP A 277 52.51 5.47 -5.85
CA ASP A 277 51.74 4.26 -6.09
C ASP A 277 51.23 4.23 -7.54
N LEU A 278 50.75 5.37 -8.05
CA LEU A 278 50.34 5.55 -9.44
C LEU A 278 51.05 6.75 -10.09
N LEU A 279 51.15 6.71 -11.41
CA LEU A 279 51.70 7.79 -12.22
C LEU A 279 50.64 8.37 -13.16
N TRP A 280 50.59 9.69 -13.22
CA TRP A 280 49.72 10.46 -14.11
C TRP A 280 50.59 11.39 -14.95
N TRP A 281 50.39 11.40 -16.25
CA TRP A 281 50.90 12.46 -17.11
C TRP A 281 49.71 13.20 -17.75
N GLU A 282 49.71 14.52 -17.66
CA GLU A 282 48.67 15.30 -18.33
C GLU A 282 48.94 15.37 -19.83
N THR A 283 47.88 15.38 -20.64
CA THR A 283 47.98 15.39 -22.10
C THR A 283 47.17 16.54 -22.70
N SER A 284 47.61 17.06 -23.84
CA SER A 284 46.89 18.12 -24.56
C SER A 284 45.69 17.60 -25.39
N LYS A 285 45.63 16.29 -25.68
CA LYS A 285 44.59 15.65 -26.50
C LYS A 285 44.30 14.21 -26.02
N PRO A 286 43.10 13.66 -26.27
CA PRO A 286 42.79 12.27 -25.99
C PRO A 286 43.40 11.36 -27.08
N ASN A 287 44.68 10.99 -26.91
CA ASN A 287 45.47 10.26 -27.90
C ASN A 287 45.97 8.93 -27.33
N LEU A 288 45.43 7.81 -27.83
CA LEU A 288 45.76 6.46 -27.38
C LEU A 288 47.18 6.02 -27.77
N GLU A 289 47.70 6.49 -28.90
CA GLU A 289 49.07 6.15 -29.33
C GLU A 289 50.11 6.74 -28.38
N GLN A 290 49.96 8.01 -28.02
CA GLN A 290 50.85 8.62 -27.01
C GLN A 290 50.67 7.97 -25.63
N ALA A 291 49.44 7.61 -25.26
CA ALA A 291 49.16 6.88 -24.01
C ALA A 291 49.87 5.52 -23.98
N LYS A 292 49.90 4.82 -25.11
CA LYS A 292 50.62 3.55 -25.30
C LYS A 292 52.13 3.75 -25.17
N ILE A 293 52.71 4.71 -25.88
CA ILE A 293 54.15 5.03 -25.81
C ILE A 293 54.58 5.34 -24.37
N PHE A 294 53.80 6.15 -23.66
CA PHE A 294 54.06 6.46 -22.25
C PHE A 294 54.01 5.19 -21.38
N ALA A 295 52.94 4.40 -21.51
CA ALA A 295 52.75 3.20 -20.71
C ALA A 295 53.85 2.16 -20.94
N GLU A 296 54.22 1.89 -22.19
CA GLU A 296 55.30 0.97 -22.55
C GLU A 296 56.65 1.42 -21.96
N ALA A 297 56.95 2.72 -22.02
CA ALA A 297 58.18 3.27 -21.46
C ALA A 297 58.26 3.12 -19.93
N ILE A 298 57.15 3.35 -19.21
CA ILE A 298 57.10 3.14 -17.76
C ILE A 298 57.23 1.66 -17.42
N ARG A 299 56.48 0.79 -18.10
CA ARG A 299 56.42 -0.65 -17.79
C ARG A 299 57.70 -1.38 -18.14
N LYS A 300 58.50 -0.86 -19.07
CA LYS A 300 59.85 -1.36 -19.35
C LYS A 300 60.74 -1.35 -18.09
N GLU A 301 60.67 -0.28 -17.30
CA GLU A 301 61.48 -0.13 -16.08
C GLU A 301 60.73 -0.57 -14.82
N PHE A 302 59.40 -0.39 -14.80
CA PHE A 302 58.53 -0.75 -13.68
C PHE A 302 57.28 -1.53 -14.17
N PRO A 303 57.39 -2.84 -14.44
CA PRO A 303 56.34 -3.64 -15.09
C PRO A 303 54.96 -3.60 -14.42
N GLU A 304 54.96 -3.48 -13.09
CA GLU A 304 53.79 -3.50 -12.21
C GLU A 304 53.26 -2.09 -11.85
N LYS A 305 53.86 -1.02 -12.40
CA LYS A 305 53.47 0.36 -12.06
C LYS A 305 52.10 0.68 -12.66
N LEU A 306 51.23 1.20 -11.82
CA LEU A 306 49.87 1.55 -12.18
C LEU A 306 49.80 2.99 -12.69
N LEU A 307 48.92 3.25 -13.65
CA LEU A 307 48.79 4.55 -14.29
C LEU A 307 47.40 5.17 -14.06
N VAL A 308 47.34 6.49 -14.14
CA VAL A 308 46.12 7.29 -14.11
C VAL A 308 45.94 8.01 -15.44
N TYR A 309 44.71 8.09 -15.94
CA TYR A 309 44.38 8.88 -17.12
C TYR A 309 43.22 9.85 -16.82
N ASN A 310 43.41 11.12 -17.19
CA ASN A 310 42.38 12.14 -17.13
C ASN A 310 41.64 12.20 -18.48
N CYS A 311 40.41 11.70 -18.50
CA CYS A 311 39.46 11.88 -19.59
C CYS A 311 38.87 13.31 -19.51
N SER A 312 39.72 14.29 -19.80
CA SER A 312 39.43 15.70 -19.55
C SER A 312 38.26 16.27 -20.37
N PRO A 313 37.32 17.00 -19.74
CA PRO A 313 36.33 17.82 -20.46
C PRO A 313 36.92 19.02 -21.21
N SER A 314 38.17 19.38 -20.95
CA SER A 314 38.87 20.41 -21.74
C SER A 314 39.18 19.93 -23.17
N PHE A 315 39.05 18.63 -23.44
CA PHE A 315 39.07 18.12 -24.80
C PHE A 315 37.72 18.34 -25.49
N ASN A 316 37.75 18.80 -26.73
CA ASN A 316 36.60 18.61 -27.62
C ASN A 316 36.63 17.17 -28.15
N TRP A 317 35.98 16.25 -27.42
CA TRP A 317 35.99 14.82 -27.70
C TRP A 317 35.56 14.49 -29.13
N LYS A 318 34.41 15.02 -29.58
CA LYS A 318 33.87 14.77 -30.93
C LYS A 318 34.74 15.36 -32.05
N ALA A 319 35.52 16.39 -31.77
CA ALA A 319 36.48 16.94 -32.74
C ALA A 319 37.77 16.10 -32.86
N ASN A 320 38.07 15.24 -31.88
CA ASN A 320 39.29 14.43 -31.88
C ASN A 320 39.03 12.94 -32.15
N LEU A 321 37.86 12.41 -31.78
CA LEU A 321 37.55 10.98 -31.82
C LEU A 321 36.16 10.72 -32.40
N SER A 322 36.03 9.60 -33.12
CA SER A 322 34.75 9.06 -33.59
C SER A 322 33.92 8.45 -32.43
N PRO A 323 32.60 8.27 -32.60
CA PRO A 323 31.77 7.61 -31.59
C PRO A 323 32.24 6.19 -31.22
N LYS A 324 32.80 5.45 -32.18
CA LYS A 324 33.33 4.09 -31.93
C LYS A 324 34.55 4.15 -31.02
N GLU A 325 35.50 5.04 -31.31
CA GLU A 325 36.71 5.24 -30.51
C GLU A 325 36.37 5.74 -29.11
N MET A 326 35.43 6.68 -28.97
CA MET A 326 35.01 7.17 -27.64
C MET A 326 34.42 6.06 -26.77
N LYS A 327 33.70 5.09 -27.36
CA LYS A 327 33.11 3.97 -26.62
C LYS A 327 34.15 2.99 -26.09
N THR A 328 35.26 2.78 -26.80
CA THR A 328 36.32 1.84 -26.39
C THR A 328 37.51 2.52 -25.70
N PHE A 329 37.59 3.84 -25.70
CA PHE A 329 38.74 4.62 -25.22
C PHE A 329 39.23 4.19 -23.82
N GLN A 330 38.31 4.06 -22.85
CA GLN A 330 38.68 3.68 -21.48
C GLN A 330 39.14 2.22 -21.37
N ILE A 331 38.57 1.33 -22.18
CA ILE A 331 38.94 -0.09 -22.24
C ILE A 331 40.35 -0.23 -22.81
N GLU A 332 40.65 0.50 -23.88
CA GLU A 332 41.98 0.50 -24.49
C GLU A 332 43.05 1.07 -23.54
N LEU A 333 42.73 2.14 -22.81
CA LEU A 333 43.59 2.65 -21.72
C LEU A 333 43.80 1.61 -20.61
N ALA A 334 42.75 0.89 -20.20
CA ALA A 334 42.84 -0.14 -19.18
C ALA A 334 43.84 -1.25 -19.57
N ALA A 335 43.80 -1.69 -20.82
CA ALA A 335 44.73 -2.68 -21.38
C ALA A 335 46.20 -2.22 -21.32
N MET A 336 46.46 -0.91 -21.40
CA MET A 336 47.80 -0.34 -21.29
C MET A 336 48.29 -0.21 -19.83
N GLY A 337 47.40 -0.33 -18.84
CA GLY A 337 47.72 -0.22 -17.41
C GLY A 337 47.22 1.04 -16.73
N TYR A 338 46.38 1.85 -17.41
CA TYR A 338 45.67 2.98 -16.80
C TYR A 338 44.49 2.47 -15.98
N LYS A 339 44.79 2.10 -14.73
CA LYS A 339 43.85 1.46 -13.81
C LYS A 339 42.89 2.43 -13.12
N PHE A 340 43.25 3.70 -12.99
CA PHE A 340 42.32 4.72 -12.48
C PHE A 340 42.06 5.76 -13.56
N GLN A 341 40.80 5.92 -13.94
CA GLN A 341 40.39 6.82 -15.03
C GLN A 341 39.32 7.77 -14.51
N LEU A 342 39.47 9.05 -14.81
CA LEU A 342 38.64 10.10 -14.23
C LEU A 342 38.18 11.12 -15.26
N ILE A 343 36.99 11.68 -15.07
CA ILE A 343 36.56 12.91 -15.75
C ILE A 343 36.58 14.05 -14.74
N ALA A 344 37.61 14.90 -14.79
CA ALA A 344 37.89 15.88 -13.74
C ALA A 344 36.75 16.89 -13.49
N LEU A 345 36.05 17.35 -14.54
CA LEU A 345 35.07 18.45 -14.45
C LEU A 345 33.62 18.00 -14.62
N ALA A 346 33.33 16.70 -14.49
CA ALA A 346 32.00 16.14 -14.72
C ALA A 346 30.90 16.85 -13.91
N GLY A 347 31.08 16.98 -12.60
CA GLY A 347 30.14 17.67 -11.71
C GLY A 347 29.93 19.16 -12.01
N PHE A 348 30.89 19.84 -12.63
CA PHE A 348 30.74 21.26 -12.97
C PHE A 348 29.87 21.40 -14.21
N HIS A 349 30.16 20.62 -15.25
CA HIS A 349 29.37 20.64 -16.49
C HIS A 349 27.94 20.16 -16.26
N SER A 350 27.73 19.10 -15.48
CA SER A 350 26.37 18.59 -15.20
C SER A 350 25.54 19.59 -14.39
N LEU A 351 26.12 20.20 -13.35
CA LEU A 351 25.45 21.20 -12.52
C LEU A 351 25.07 22.44 -13.33
N ASN A 352 26.03 23.03 -14.03
CA ASN A 352 25.81 24.27 -14.77
C ASN A 352 24.84 24.08 -15.93
N TYR A 353 25.00 23.01 -16.73
CA TYR A 353 24.12 22.75 -17.86
C TYR A 353 22.70 22.40 -17.42
N GLY A 354 22.55 21.54 -16.41
CA GLY A 354 21.25 21.16 -15.87
C GLY A 354 20.47 22.37 -15.36
N MET A 355 21.11 23.23 -14.57
CA MET A 355 20.48 24.44 -14.05
C MET A 355 20.20 25.47 -15.14
N PHE A 356 21.13 25.68 -16.09
CA PHE A 356 20.92 26.62 -17.21
C PHE A 356 19.72 26.21 -18.08
N LYS A 357 19.64 24.92 -18.43
CA LYS A 357 18.52 24.38 -19.22
C LYS A 357 17.20 24.59 -18.48
N LEU A 358 17.12 24.16 -17.21
CA LEU A 358 15.93 24.34 -16.38
C LEU A 358 15.53 25.81 -16.26
N ALA A 359 16.46 26.71 -15.95
CA ALA A 359 16.18 28.15 -15.79
C ALA A 359 15.69 28.79 -17.09
N LYS A 360 16.28 28.40 -18.24
CA LYS A 360 15.84 28.87 -19.55
C LYS A 360 14.42 28.42 -19.87
N GLU A 361 14.13 27.14 -19.71
CA GLU A 361 12.81 26.57 -19.98
C GLU A 361 11.77 27.09 -18.99
N TYR A 362 12.14 27.25 -17.71
CA TYR A 362 11.27 27.81 -16.67
C TYR A 362 10.91 29.28 -16.94
N LYS A 363 11.85 30.08 -17.46
CA LYS A 363 11.56 31.46 -17.88
C LYS A 363 10.49 31.52 -18.98
N GLU A 364 10.47 30.54 -19.88
CA GLU A 364 9.55 30.49 -21.02
C GLU A 364 8.22 29.82 -20.68
N GLN A 365 8.23 28.77 -19.85
CA GLN A 365 7.10 27.84 -19.66
C GLN A 365 6.64 27.73 -18.19
N GLY A 366 7.29 28.42 -17.26
CA GLY A 366 6.98 28.35 -15.82
C GLY A 366 7.03 26.91 -15.29
N MET A 367 5.98 26.53 -14.54
CA MET A 367 5.91 25.23 -13.88
C MET A 367 5.93 24.03 -14.83
N LEU A 368 5.63 24.19 -16.13
CA LEU A 368 5.73 23.09 -17.10
C LEU A 368 7.15 22.55 -17.20
N ALA A 369 8.16 23.44 -17.27
CA ALA A 369 9.57 23.04 -17.34
C ALA A 369 10.01 22.26 -16.09
N TYR A 370 9.56 22.71 -14.91
CA TYR A 370 9.86 22.00 -13.66
C TYR A 370 9.14 20.66 -13.58
N SER A 371 7.88 20.59 -14.02
CA SER A 371 7.13 19.33 -14.07
C SER A 371 7.77 18.34 -15.04
N GLN A 372 8.36 18.78 -16.16
CA GLN A 372 9.08 17.89 -17.08
C GLN A 372 10.32 17.27 -16.42
N LEU A 373 11.12 18.08 -15.72
CA LEU A 373 12.22 17.56 -14.89
C LEU A 373 11.72 16.54 -13.87
N GLN A 374 10.63 16.84 -13.16
CA GLN A 374 10.05 15.90 -12.19
C GLN A 374 9.56 14.59 -12.84
N GLN A 375 9.02 14.64 -14.07
CA GLN A 375 8.66 13.43 -14.80
C GLN A 375 9.88 12.62 -15.25
N GLU A 376 10.97 13.28 -15.64
CA GLU A 376 12.25 12.61 -15.91
C GLU A 376 12.78 11.92 -14.64
N GLU A 377 12.64 12.53 -13.46
CA GLU A 377 12.99 11.92 -12.18
C GLU A 377 12.14 10.69 -11.86
N PHE A 378 10.82 10.74 -12.04
CA PHE A 378 9.94 9.58 -11.85
C PHE A 378 10.29 8.44 -12.81
N GLN A 379 10.61 8.77 -14.07
CA GLN A 379 11.02 7.76 -15.04
C GLN A 379 12.35 7.10 -14.67
N ALA A 380 13.26 7.83 -14.01
CA ALA A 380 14.54 7.31 -13.55
C ALA A 380 14.44 6.43 -12.30
N GLU A 381 13.31 6.42 -11.56
CA GLU A 381 13.14 5.55 -10.38
C GLU A 381 13.30 4.06 -10.75
N LYS A 382 12.87 3.66 -11.95
CA LYS A 382 13.00 2.27 -12.46
C LYS A 382 14.47 1.84 -12.63
N ASP A 383 15.37 2.81 -12.81
CA ASP A 383 16.80 2.61 -13.01
C ASP A 383 17.59 2.81 -11.70
N GLY A 384 16.90 2.97 -10.57
CA GLY A 384 17.49 3.08 -9.23
C GLY A 384 17.59 4.49 -8.65
N TYR A 385 17.09 5.52 -9.34
CA TYR A 385 17.03 6.89 -8.80
C TYR A 385 16.02 6.99 -7.65
N THR A 386 16.31 7.79 -6.62
CA THR A 386 15.45 7.89 -5.42
C THR A 386 15.24 9.31 -4.89
N ALA A 387 15.96 10.30 -5.40
CA ALA A 387 15.95 11.65 -4.84
C ALA A 387 14.65 12.44 -5.13
N VAL A 388 13.75 11.91 -5.97
CA VAL A 388 12.37 12.42 -6.08
C VAL A 388 11.67 12.43 -4.72
N ARG A 389 11.99 11.45 -3.86
CA ARG A 389 11.59 11.40 -2.44
C ARG A 389 12.60 12.18 -1.58
N HIS A 390 12.79 13.45 -1.91
CA HIS A 390 13.85 14.30 -1.37
C HIS A 390 13.91 14.34 0.17
N GLN A 391 12.77 14.24 0.86
CA GLN A 391 12.73 14.17 2.33
C GLN A 391 13.40 12.90 2.87
N ARG A 392 13.09 11.73 2.29
CA ARG A 392 13.77 10.48 2.62
C ARG A 392 15.26 10.58 2.27
N GLU A 393 15.56 11.11 1.09
CA GLU A 393 16.93 11.18 0.55
C GLU A 393 17.90 11.95 1.47
N VAL A 394 17.42 12.99 2.15
CA VAL A 394 18.22 13.77 3.10
C VAL A 394 18.13 13.27 4.55
N GLY A 395 17.37 12.19 4.79
CA GLY A 395 17.35 11.46 6.04
C GLY A 395 16.25 11.85 7.03
N THR A 396 15.14 12.44 6.59
CA THR A 396 14.01 12.75 7.48
C THR A 396 13.56 11.53 8.28
N GLY A 397 13.37 10.37 7.61
CA GLY A 397 13.00 9.12 8.29
C GLY A 397 14.06 8.62 9.28
N TYR A 398 15.35 8.82 8.99
CA TYR A 398 16.42 8.51 9.95
C TYR A 398 16.32 9.39 11.21
N PHE A 399 16.11 10.70 11.04
CA PHE A 399 15.99 11.62 12.18
C PHE A 399 14.68 11.43 12.96
N ASP A 400 13.61 10.97 12.31
CA ASP A 400 12.39 10.53 12.99
C ASP A 400 12.69 9.33 13.90
N LEU A 401 13.46 8.34 13.44
CA LEU A 401 13.87 7.21 14.26
C LEU A 401 14.74 7.64 15.45
N VAL A 402 15.66 8.58 15.24
CA VAL A 402 16.44 9.19 16.33
C VAL A 402 15.52 9.84 17.36
N THR A 403 14.52 10.61 16.90
CA THR A 403 13.53 11.26 17.77
C THR A 403 12.70 10.25 18.54
N LEU A 404 12.22 9.20 17.87
CA LEU A 404 11.46 8.12 18.51
C LEU A 404 12.29 7.36 19.54
N ALA A 405 13.58 7.13 19.26
CA ALA A 405 14.50 6.51 20.21
C ALA A 405 14.71 7.37 21.45
N ILE A 406 14.91 8.69 21.29
CA ILE A 406 15.07 9.64 22.40
C ILE A 406 13.80 9.73 23.25
N THR A 407 12.63 9.73 22.60
CA THR A 407 11.33 9.95 23.27
C THR A 407 10.64 8.67 23.74
N GLY A 408 11.26 7.50 23.59
CA GLY A 408 10.63 6.22 23.96
C GLY A 408 9.35 5.91 23.16
N LYS A 409 9.27 6.34 21.89
CA LYS A 409 8.10 6.24 21.00
C LYS A 409 6.89 7.11 21.39
N HIS A 410 7.06 8.13 22.22
CA HIS A 410 5.98 9.02 22.65
C HIS A 410 5.93 10.38 21.93
N SER A 411 6.81 10.64 20.97
CA SER A 411 6.80 11.90 20.22
C SER A 411 5.57 12.04 19.33
N SER A 412 4.85 13.15 19.43
CA SER A 412 3.72 13.53 18.56
C SER A 412 4.14 14.34 17.33
N ILE A 413 5.45 14.55 17.10
CA ILE A 413 5.99 15.47 16.08
C ILE A 413 6.91 14.81 15.04
N TYR A 414 6.86 13.48 14.85
CA TYR A 414 7.65 12.82 13.79
C TYR A 414 6.99 12.97 12.41
N LEU A 415 7.79 13.20 11.37
CA LEU A 415 7.37 13.83 10.11
C LEU A 415 7.02 12.85 8.98
N MET A 416 7.43 11.57 9.03
CA MET A 416 7.13 10.60 7.96
C MET A 416 6.27 9.42 8.42
N LYS A 417 4.96 9.51 8.10
CA LYS A 417 4.20 8.35 7.63
C LYS A 417 4.15 8.47 6.10
N THR A 418 5.14 7.93 5.39
CA THR A 418 5.15 7.96 3.91
C THR A 418 4.00 7.09 3.41
N ILE A 419 2.93 7.73 2.89
CA ILE A 419 1.79 7.03 2.29
C ILE A 419 2.21 6.60 0.88
N SER A 420 2.35 5.30 0.65
CA SER A 420 2.55 4.74 -0.69
C SER A 420 1.31 5.01 -1.55
N ASN A 421 1.49 5.53 -2.76
CA ASN A 421 0.41 5.68 -3.75
C ASN A 421 0.21 4.41 -4.61
N VAL A 422 0.98 3.34 -4.37
CA VAL A 422 0.72 2.05 -5.01
C VAL A 422 -0.58 1.51 -4.45
N ARG A 423 -1.61 1.38 -5.31
CA ARG A 423 -2.88 0.80 -4.90
C ARG A 423 -2.65 -0.67 -4.49
N PRO A 424 -3.10 -1.07 -3.28
CA PRO A 424 -2.98 -2.46 -2.86
C PRO A 424 -3.87 -3.36 -3.74
N ILE A 425 -3.61 -4.66 -3.68
CA ILE A 425 -4.53 -5.65 -4.26
C ILE A 425 -5.88 -5.52 -3.53
N ALA A 426 -6.98 -5.64 -4.28
CA ALA A 426 -8.31 -5.59 -3.70
C ALA A 426 -8.51 -6.62 -2.57
N ASP A 427 -9.21 -6.20 -1.51
CA ASP A 427 -9.49 -7.04 -0.34
C ASP A 427 -10.01 -8.42 -0.73
N LYS A 428 -9.45 -9.45 -0.08
CA LYS A 428 -9.71 -10.86 -0.43
C LYS A 428 -11.21 -11.17 -0.45
N ILE A 429 -11.96 -10.72 0.55
CA ILE A 429 -13.40 -10.99 0.68
C ILE A 429 -14.19 -10.40 -0.49
N LEU A 430 -13.82 -9.23 -1.00
CA LEU A 430 -14.50 -8.62 -2.15
C LEU A 430 -14.27 -9.47 -3.41
N ARG A 431 -13.03 -9.96 -3.59
CA ARG A 431 -12.68 -10.86 -4.70
C ARG A 431 -13.37 -12.21 -4.57
N ASP A 432 -13.45 -12.79 -3.38
CA ASP A 432 -14.11 -14.08 -3.13
C ASP A 432 -15.62 -14.00 -3.43
N ILE A 433 -16.29 -12.93 -2.97
CA ILE A 433 -17.72 -12.70 -3.26
C ILE A 433 -17.94 -12.50 -4.76
N SER A 434 -17.13 -11.66 -5.40
CA SER A 434 -17.20 -11.41 -6.84
C SER A 434 -17.02 -12.72 -7.63
N SER A 435 -15.99 -13.49 -7.31
CA SER A 435 -15.71 -14.75 -8.00
C SER A 435 -16.84 -15.77 -7.79
N TYR A 436 -17.40 -15.84 -6.57
CA TYR A 436 -18.54 -16.70 -6.29
C TYR A 436 -19.76 -16.34 -7.14
N VAL A 437 -20.16 -15.06 -7.20
CA VAL A 437 -21.35 -14.70 -7.99
C VAL A 437 -21.15 -14.99 -9.46
N HIS A 438 -19.94 -14.76 -10.01
CA HIS A 438 -19.64 -14.94 -11.44
C HIS A 438 -19.43 -16.39 -11.85
N ASN A 439 -18.64 -17.13 -11.07
CA ASN A 439 -18.09 -18.41 -11.51
C ASN A 439 -18.77 -19.63 -10.88
N TYR A 440 -19.34 -19.49 -9.67
CA TYR A 440 -20.00 -20.61 -9.01
C TYR A 440 -21.37 -20.89 -9.63
N LYS A 441 -21.63 -22.15 -9.98
CA LYS A 441 -22.90 -22.61 -10.52
C LYS A 441 -23.66 -23.37 -9.43
N ILE A 442 -24.89 -22.95 -9.15
CA ILE A 442 -25.75 -23.64 -8.18
C ILE A 442 -26.22 -24.95 -8.81
N GLN A 443 -25.94 -26.08 -8.17
CA GLN A 443 -26.33 -27.42 -8.62
C GLN A 443 -27.33 -28.11 -7.68
N SER A 444 -27.55 -27.54 -6.49
CA SER A 444 -28.38 -28.13 -5.44
C SER A 444 -29.87 -27.94 -5.76
N SER A 445 -30.57 -29.04 -6.04
CA SER A 445 -32.03 -29.03 -6.23
C SER A 445 -32.74 -28.57 -4.96
N LEU A 446 -32.29 -29.01 -3.78
CA LEU A 446 -32.82 -28.59 -2.49
C LEU A 446 -32.75 -27.06 -2.30
N ALA A 447 -31.66 -26.44 -2.75
CA ALA A 447 -31.51 -24.99 -2.69
C ALA A 447 -32.54 -24.28 -3.60
N PHE A 448 -32.78 -24.78 -4.82
CA PHE A 448 -33.81 -24.23 -5.71
C PHE A 448 -35.22 -24.45 -5.19
N ASP A 449 -35.54 -25.65 -4.68
CA ASP A 449 -36.85 -25.95 -4.08
C ASP A 449 -37.11 -25.04 -2.87
N THR A 450 -36.08 -24.82 -2.04
CA THR A 450 -36.20 -23.91 -0.90
C THR A 450 -36.29 -22.45 -1.33
N ALA A 451 -35.54 -22.04 -2.35
CA ALA A 451 -35.62 -20.70 -2.92
C ALA A 451 -37.02 -20.42 -3.51
N ARG A 452 -37.65 -21.42 -4.15
CA ARG A 452 -39.03 -21.34 -4.64
C ARG A 452 -40.01 -21.03 -3.51
N LEU A 453 -39.94 -21.78 -2.40
CA LEU A 453 -40.79 -21.54 -1.23
C LEU A 453 -40.54 -20.15 -0.63
N CYS A 454 -39.27 -19.76 -0.48
CA CYS A 454 -38.89 -18.44 0.02
C CYS A 454 -39.44 -17.33 -0.88
N PHE A 455 -39.35 -17.49 -2.20
CA PHE A 455 -39.83 -16.55 -3.19
C PHE A 455 -41.34 -16.31 -3.07
N LEU A 456 -42.13 -17.39 -3.06
CA LEU A 456 -43.59 -17.29 -2.92
C LEU A 456 -44.00 -16.67 -1.59
N ASP A 457 -43.41 -17.12 -0.48
CA ASP A 457 -43.72 -16.56 0.84
C ASP A 457 -43.40 -15.06 0.91
N THR A 458 -42.27 -14.66 0.34
CA THR A 458 -41.82 -13.27 0.28
C THR A 458 -42.77 -12.40 -0.54
N LEU A 459 -43.23 -12.87 -1.70
CA LEU A 459 -44.22 -12.15 -2.52
C LEU A 459 -45.55 -12.00 -1.78
N GLY A 460 -46.02 -13.06 -1.11
CA GLY A 460 -47.22 -13.00 -0.27
C GLY A 460 -47.08 -11.94 0.82
N CYS A 461 -45.97 -11.96 1.57
CA CYS A 461 -45.71 -10.98 2.63
C CYS A 461 -45.64 -9.54 2.10
N ALA A 462 -45.05 -9.32 0.92
CA ALA A 462 -45.00 -8.01 0.28
C ALA A 462 -46.39 -7.45 -0.05
N LEU A 463 -47.34 -8.30 -0.47
CA LEU A 463 -48.73 -7.89 -0.70
C LEU A 463 -49.46 -7.60 0.61
N GLU A 464 -49.28 -8.44 1.63
CA GLU A 464 -49.92 -8.25 2.94
C GLU A 464 -49.47 -6.94 3.61
N ALA A 465 -48.23 -6.52 3.37
CA ALA A 465 -47.70 -5.23 3.83
C ALA A 465 -48.49 -4.02 3.31
N LEU A 466 -49.21 -4.14 2.18
CA LEU A 466 -50.02 -3.04 1.62
C LEU A 466 -51.26 -2.71 2.46
N LYS A 467 -51.65 -3.57 3.40
CA LYS A 467 -52.74 -3.26 4.34
C LYS A 467 -52.37 -2.19 5.37
N TYR A 468 -51.08 -1.86 5.49
CA TYR A 468 -50.56 -0.93 6.49
C TYR A 468 -50.32 0.45 5.86
N PRO A 469 -51.10 1.49 6.20
CA PRO A 469 -50.92 2.84 5.65
C PRO A 469 -49.51 3.42 5.88
N GLN A 470 -48.84 2.99 6.94
CA GLN A 470 -47.46 3.37 7.24
C GLN A 470 -46.48 2.84 6.19
N CYS A 471 -46.73 1.66 5.62
CA CYS A 471 -45.94 1.09 4.51
C CYS A 471 -46.24 1.83 3.21
N THR A 472 -47.53 1.93 2.86
CA THR A 472 -47.96 2.45 1.56
C THR A 472 -47.62 3.92 1.34
N ARG A 473 -47.48 4.72 2.42
CA ARG A 473 -47.01 6.11 2.33
C ARG A 473 -45.52 6.26 2.01
N LEU A 474 -44.71 5.22 2.20
CA LEU A 474 -43.26 5.29 1.97
C LEU A 474 -42.85 4.79 0.58
N ILE A 475 -43.66 3.94 -0.04
CA ILE A 475 -43.39 3.35 -1.36
C ILE A 475 -43.98 4.21 -2.49
N GLY A 476 -43.46 4.06 -3.71
CA GLY A 476 -43.88 4.86 -4.87
C GLY A 476 -42.85 5.90 -5.30
N PRO A 477 -43.15 6.75 -6.31
CA PRO A 477 -42.17 7.68 -6.88
C PRO A 477 -41.82 8.81 -5.90
N VAL A 478 -40.59 9.33 -6.00
CA VAL A 478 -40.15 10.50 -5.21
C VAL A 478 -40.94 11.75 -5.61
N VAL A 479 -41.18 11.92 -6.91
CA VAL A 479 -42.04 12.98 -7.45
C VAL A 479 -43.46 12.42 -7.58
N PRO A 480 -44.45 12.96 -6.85
CA PRO A 480 -45.82 12.48 -6.93
C PRO A 480 -46.35 12.44 -8.37
N GLY A 481 -46.94 11.32 -8.75
CA GLY A 481 -47.51 11.11 -10.10
C GLY A 481 -46.50 10.73 -11.19
N ALA A 482 -45.19 10.71 -10.92
CA ALA A 482 -44.20 10.27 -11.91
C ALA A 482 -44.35 8.78 -12.25
N THR A 483 -44.22 8.46 -13.54
CA THR A 483 -44.20 7.09 -14.07
C THR A 483 -43.02 6.95 -15.01
N ILE A 484 -42.30 5.83 -14.94
CA ILE A 484 -41.15 5.55 -15.81
C ILE A 484 -41.57 4.52 -16.87
N PRO A 485 -41.65 4.90 -18.17
CA PRO A 485 -41.97 3.94 -19.23
C PRO A 485 -40.99 2.77 -19.21
N ASN A 486 -41.52 1.53 -19.30
CA ASN A 486 -40.75 0.29 -19.23
C ASN A 486 -39.92 0.11 -17.95
N GLY A 487 -40.21 0.89 -16.90
CA GLY A 487 -39.59 0.75 -15.58
C GLY A 487 -40.05 -0.51 -14.84
N ALA A 488 -39.46 -0.74 -13.67
CA ALA A 488 -39.84 -1.85 -12.80
C ALA A 488 -41.17 -1.60 -12.10
N ARG A 489 -41.98 -2.66 -11.98
CA ARG A 489 -43.29 -2.61 -11.34
C ARG A 489 -43.23 -2.94 -9.84
N VAL A 490 -43.98 -2.20 -9.04
CA VAL A 490 -44.11 -2.46 -7.59
C VAL A 490 -45.34 -3.31 -7.32
N LEU A 491 -45.14 -4.44 -6.64
CA LEU A 491 -46.15 -5.47 -6.38
C LEU A 491 -47.42 -4.89 -5.74
N GLY A 492 -48.58 -5.24 -6.27
CA GLY A 492 -49.91 -4.85 -5.77
C GLY A 492 -50.27 -3.37 -5.94
N THR A 493 -49.52 -2.64 -6.78
CA THR A 493 -49.72 -1.20 -7.02
C THR A 493 -49.65 -0.85 -8.51
N ASN A 494 -50.09 0.36 -8.87
CA ASN A 494 -49.95 0.88 -10.23
C ASN A 494 -48.60 1.60 -10.47
N HIS A 495 -47.63 1.51 -9.56
CA HIS A 495 -46.37 2.21 -9.69
C HIS A 495 -45.43 1.54 -10.69
N ILE A 496 -44.89 2.33 -11.61
CA ILE A 496 -43.84 1.94 -12.56
C ILE A 496 -42.67 2.90 -12.35
N LEU A 497 -41.57 2.40 -11.79
CA LEU A 497 -40.48 3.19 -11.22
C LEU A 497 -39.14 2.86 -11.89
N ASP A 498 -38.15 3.72 -11.71
CA ASP A 498 -36.76 3.39 -12.02
C ASP A 498 -36.28 2.24 -11.09
N PRO A 499 -35.27 1.44 -11.49
CA PRO A 499 -34.85 0.27 -10.74
C PRO A 499 -34.35 0.59 -9.31
N VAL A 500 -33.82 1.80 -9.08
CA VAL A 500 -33.35 2.22 -7.74
C VAL A 500 -34.56 2.43 -6.81
N ARG A 501 -35.56 3.20 -7.25
CA ARG A 501 -36.75 3.47 -6.43
C ARG A 501 -37.69 2.27 -6.33
N ALA A 502 -37.74 1.42 -7.36
CA ALA A 502 -38.42 0.12 -7.29
C ALA A 502 -37.78 -0.79 -6.24
N ALA A 503 -36.45 -0.87 -6.17
CA ALA A 503 -35.75 -1.67 -5.17
C ALA A 503 -36.06 -1.22 -3.74
N PHE A 504 -36.13 0.10 -3.50
CA PHE A 504 -36.62 0.64 -2.22
C PHE A 504 -38.04 0.18 -1.89
N SER A 505 -38.95 0.33 -2.86
CA SER A 505 -40.38 0.07 -2.67
C SER A 505 -40.65 -1.41 -2.40
N ILE A 506 -40.10 -2.28 -3.25
CA ILE A 506 -40.26 -3.75 -3.14
C ILE A 506 -39.57 -4.25 -1.86
N GLY A 507 -38.33 -3.82 -1.59
CA GLY A 507 -37.63 -4.22 -0.36
C GLY A 507 -38.34 -3.77 0.91
N THR A 508 -38.96 -2.57 0.90
CA THR A 508 -39.79 -2.10 2.01
C THR A 508 -41.03 -2.96 2.20
N GLN A 509 -41.72 -3.34 1.13
CA GLN A 509 -42.88 -4.24 1.21
C GLN A 509 -42.50 -5.60 1.81
N ILE A 510 -41.40 -6.19 1.32
CA ILE A 510 -40.89 -7.48 1.75
C ILE A 510 -40.57 -7.47 3.26
N ARG A 511 -39.82 -6.48 3.71
CA ARG A 511 -39.35 -6.40 5.10
C ARG A 511 -40.46 -6.01 6.09
N TRP A 512 -41.52 -5.34 5.63
CA TRP A 512 -42.43 -4.59 6.50
C TRP A 512 -42.95 -5.37 7.70
N LEU A 513 -43.41 -6.60 7.43
CA LEU A 513 -44.04 -7.48 8.40
C LEU A 513 -43.06 -8.31 9.22
N ASP A 514 -41.80 -8.42 8.79
CA ASP A 514 -40.82 -9.33 9.38
C ASP A 514 -41.37 -10.76 9.53
N TYR A 515 -42.04 -11.25 8.49
CA TYR A 515 -42.85 -12.46 8.56
C TYR A 515 -42.54 -13.45 7.44
N ASN A 516 -41.31 -13.51 6.94
CA ASN A 516 -40.90 -14.38 5.84
C ASN A 516 -39.82 -15.37 6.27
N ASP A 517 -38.53 -15.02 6.18
CA ASP A 517 -37.42 -15.92 6.51
C ASP A 517 -36.58 -15.39 7.68
N CYS A 518 -35.70 -16.25 8.18
CA CYS A 518 -34.66 -15.87 9.13
C CYS A 518 -33.45 -16.79 9.02
N TRP A 519 -32.27 -16.20 9.24
CA TRP A 519 -31.00 -16.91 9.33
C TRP A 519 -30.39 -16.77 10.73
N LEU A 520 -30.01 -17.91 11.31
CA LEU A 520 -29.41 -17.98 12.65
C LEU A 520 -27.89 -18.05 12.57
N ALA A 521 -27.24 -17.04 13.12
CA ALA A 521 -25.79 -16.91 13.11
C ALA A 521 -25.31 -15.91 14.19
N ALA A 522 -24.00 -15.63 14.24
CA ALA A 522 -23.46 -14.58 15.12
C ALA A 522 -24.09 -13.21 14.85
N GLU A 523 -24.39 -12.93 13.58
CA GLU A 523 -25.39 -11.95 13.16
C GLU A 523 -26.64 -12.66 12.67
N TRP A 524 -27.81 -12.33 13.19
CA TRP A 524 -29.07 -12.81 12.62
C TRP A 524 -29.61 -11.79 11.63
N GLY A 525 -30.33 -12.27 10.63
CA GLY A 525 -30.93 -11.40 9.61
C GLY A 525 -31.95 -12.11 8.75
N HIS A 526 -32.41 -11.41 7.71
CA HIS A 526 -33.46 -11.87 6.80
C HIS A 526 -32.94 -11.83 5.37
N PRO A 527 -32.31 -12.91 4.90
CA PRO A 527 -31.76 -12.97 3.54
C PRO A 527 -32.77 -12.71 2.41
N SER A 528 -34.06 -12.97 2.59
CA SER A 528 -35.11 -12.60 1.63
C SER A 528 -35.17 -11.10 1.31
N ASP A 529 -34.64 -10.24 2.19
CA ASP A 529 -34.58 -8.79 1.99
C ASP A 529 -33.89 -8.39 0.68
N ASN A 530 -32.90 -9.19 0.24
CA ASN A 530 -32.15 -8.97 -1.00
C ASN A 530 -33.03 -9.02 -2.26
N LEU A 531 -34.19 -9.69 -2.17
CA LEU A 531 -35.11 -9.85 -3.29
C LEU A 531 -35.63 -8.51 -3.81
N GLY A 532 -35.67 -7.47 -2.95
CA GLY A 532 -36.06 -6.12 -3.37
C GLY A 532 -35.21 -5.58 -4.53
N GLY A 533 -33.88 -5.70 -4.43
CA GLY A 533 -32.97 -5.30 -5.51
C GLY A 533 -32.98 -6.25 -6.69
N ILE A 534 -33.04 -7.56 -6.43
CA ILE A 534 -33.05 -8.60 -7.48
C ILE A 534 -34.28 -8.41 -8.39
N LEU A 535 -35.49 -8.35 -7.82
CA LEU A 535 -36.73 -8.21 -8.61
C LEU A 535 -36.79 -6.88 -9.36
N ALA A 536 -36.42 -5.78 -8.70
CA ALA A 536 -36.43 -4.47 -9.34
C ALA A 536 -35.55 -4.45 -10.59
N VAL A 537 -34.35 -5.04 -10.51
CA VAL A 537 -33.39 -5.06 -11.62
C VAL A 537 -33.79 -6.05 -12.70
N THR A 538 -34.19 -7.28 -12.37
CA THR A 538 -34.56 -8.27 -13.39
C THR A 538 -35.85 -7.90 -14.13
N ASP A 539 -36.85 -7.32 -13.46
CA ASP A 539 -38.07 -6.82 -14.09
C ASP A 539 -37.76 -5.63 -15.02
N TYR A 540 -36.99 -4.65 -14.54
CA TYR A 540 -36.55 -3.51 -15.34
C TYR A 540 -35.77 -3.94 -16.59
N LEU A 541 -34.75 -4.79 -16.43
CA LEU A 541 -33.91 -5.24 -17.54
C LEU A 541 -34.72 -6.04 -18.56
N THR A 542 -35.64 -6.89 -18.12
CA THR A 542 -36.47 -7.70 -19.03
C THR A 542 -37.44 -6.83 -19.82
N ARG A 543 -38.12 -5.88 -19.17
CA ARG A 543 -39.02 -4.94 -19.86
C ARG A 543 -38.28 -4.06 -20.85
N THR A 544 -37.12 -3.57 -20.45
CA THR A 544 -36.25 -2.74 -21.29
C THR A 544 -35.71 -3.53 -22.49
N ALA A 545 -35.29 -4.79 -22.27
CA ALA A 545 -34.86 -5.70 -23.33
C ALA A 545 -35.98 -5.97 -24.34
N LYS A 546 -37.19 -6.33 -23.88
CA LYS A 546 -38.36 -6.53 -24.75
C LYS A 546 -38.69 -5.27 -25.57
N TYR A 547 -38.62 -4.10 -24.95
CA TYR A 547 -38.84 -2.82 -25.64
C TYR A 547 -37.80 -2.57 -26.74
N PHE A 548 -36.50 -2.66 -26.44
CA PHE A 548 -35.45 -2.42 -27.43
C PHE A 548 -35.42 -3.48 -28.53
N SER A 549 -35.66 -4.75 -28.20
CA SER A 549 -35.85 -5.80 -29.21
C SER A 549 -37.04 -5.53 -30.13
N SER A 550 -38.14 -4.94 -29.62
CA SER A 550 -39.27 -4.51 -30.47
C SER A 550 -38.91 -3.38 -31.45
N LEU A 551 -37.82 -2.64 -31.19
CA LEU A 551 -37.27 -1.60 -32.05
C LEU A 551 -36.15 -2.10 -32.98
N ASN A 552 -35.87 -3.41 -33.03
CA ASN A 552 -34.70 -4.01 -33.69
C ASN A 552 -33.35 -3.43 -33.20
N GLN A 553 -33.32 -2.93 -31.96
CA GLN A 553 -32.12 -2.40 -31.32
C GLN A 553 -31.73 -3.36 -30.21
N GLN A 554 -30.59 -4.05 -30.35
CA GLN A 554 -29.99 -4.94 -29.33
C GLN A 554 -30.77 -6.24 -28.96
N ASN A 555 -30.01 -7.34 -28.87
CA ASN A 555 -30.45 -8.60 -28.26
C ASN A 555 -29.98 -8.63 -26.81
N ALA A 556 -30.79 -8.12 -25.88
CA ALA A 556 -30.53 -8.17 -24.44
C ALA A 556 -31.15 -9.42 -23.80
N LYS A 557 -30.61 -9.86 -22.65
CA LYS A 557 -31.10 -11.05 -21.94
C LYS A 557 -32.52 -10.82 -21.41
N ILE A 558 -33.40 -11.76 -21.69
CA ILE A 558 -34.71 -11.88 -21.04
C ILE A 558 -34.53 -12.74 -19.78
N PHE A 559 -34.76 -12.16 -18.61
CA PHE A 559 -34.59 -12.88 -17.35
C PHE A 559 -35.79 -13.75 -17.05
N LYS A 560 -35.52 -14.95 -16.54
CA LYS A 560 -36.53 -15.91 -16.11
C LYS A 560 -36.68 -15.90 -14.60
N VAL A 561 -37.77 -16.48 -14.09
CA VAL A 561 -37.91 -16.74 -12.65
C VAL A 561 -36.73 -17.57 -12.12
N HIS A 562 -36.22 -18.53 -12.89
CA HIS A 562 -35.02 -19.30 -12.54
C HIS A 562 -33.80 -18.40 -12.24
N ASP A 563 -33.58 -17.34 -13.03
CA ASP A 563 -32.47 -16.41 -12.80
C ASP A 563 -32.63 -15.65 -11.47
N VAL A 564 -33.88 -15.33 -11.11
CA VAL A 564 -34.21 -14.72 -9.81
C VAL A 564 -33.91 -15.69 -8.67
N LEU A 565 -34.30 -16.96 -8.81
CA LEU A 565 -34.02 -17.98 -7.79
C LEU A 565 -32.52 -18.22 -7.62
N GLU A 566 -31.74 -18.29 -8.71
CA GLU A 566 -30.27 -18.40 -8.62
C GLU A 566 -29.66 -17.18 -7.91
N ALA A 567 -30.10 -15.97 -8.27
CA ALA A 567 -29.64 -14.74 -7.62
C ALA A 567 -30.03 -14.70 -6.14
N MET A 568 -31.22 -15.18 -5.77
CA MET A 568 -31.64 -15.32 -4.38
C MET A 568 -30.71 -16.25 -3.61
N ILE A 569 -30.42 -17.44 -4.14
CA ILE A 569 -29.51 -18.42 -3.49
C ILE A 569 -28.15 -17.78 -3.24
N LYS A 570 -27.60 -17.09 -4.25
CA LYS A 570 -26.30 -16.41 -4.13
C LYS A 570 -26.31 -15.29 -3.11
N ALA A 571 -27.34 -14.45 -3.09
CA ALA A 571 -27.46 -13.38 -2.12
C ALA A 571 -27.62 -13.92 -0.69
N HIS A 572 -28.41 -14.98 -0.51
CA HIS A 572 -28.56 -15.66 0.78
C HIS A 572 -27.23 -16.21 1.27
N GLU A 573 -26.47 -16.86 0.38
CA GLU A 573 -25.16 -17.41 0.73
C GLU A 573 -24.18 -16.32 1.17
N ILE A 574 -24.07 -15.22 0.44
CA ILE A 574 -23.15 -14.12 0.76
C ILE A 574 -23.50 -13.52 2.13
N GLN A 575 -24.76 -13.12 2.32
CA GLN A 575 -25.23 -12.54 3.58
C GLN A 575 -25.07 -13.54 4.73
N GLY A 576 -25.48 -14.78 4.53
CA GLY A 576 -25.53 -15.77 5.60
C GLY A 576 -24.16 -16.27 6.01
N VAL A 577 -23.23 -16.51 5.07
CA VAL A 577 -21.85 -16.93 5.37
C VAL A 577 -21.08 -15.82 6.07
N LEU A 578 -21.22 -14.56 5.64
CA LEU A 578 -20.64 -13.41 6.34
C LEU A 578 -21.20 -13.29 7.76
N ALA A 579 -22.47 -13.60 7.97
CA ALA A 579 -23.11 -13.51 9.28
C ALA A 579 -22.67 -14.59 10.28
N LEU A 580 -22.18 -15.76 9.81
CA LEU A 580 -21.92 -16.96 10.62
C LEU A 580 -21.09 -16.68 11.87
N GLU A 581 -19.94 -16.04 11.70
CA GLU A 581 -18.98 -15.76 12.78
C GLU A 581 -18.79 -14.26 13.04
N ASN A 582 -19.39 -13.39 12.23
CA ASN A 582 -19.19 -11.94 12.31
C ASN A 582 -20.46 -11.27 12.83
N SER A 583 -20.39 -10.78 14.07
CA SER A 583 -21.53 -10.16 14.76
C SER A 583 -21.52 -8.64 14.62
N PHE A 584 -22.26 -8.12 13.64
CA PHE A 584 -22.40 -6.69 13.37
C PHE A 584 -23.16 -5.95 14.48
N ASN A 585 -24.12 -6.63 15.11
CA ASN A 585 -24.86 -6.08 16.25
C ASN A 585 -23.96 -5.80 17.46
N ARG A 586 -22.89 -6.58 17.67
CA ARG A 586 -21.97 -6.39 18.82
C ARG A 586 -21.11 -5.13 18.68
N VAL A 587 -20.96 -4.61 17.46
CA VAL A 587 -20.29 -3.35 17.18
C VAL A 587 -21.27 -2.21 16.86
N GLY A 588 -22.57 -2.42 17.11
CA GLY A 588 -23.61 -1.39 16.97
C GLY A 588 -24.16 -1.21 15.55
N LEU A 589 -23.85 -2.10 14.62
CA LEU A 589 -24.29 -2.04 13.22
C LEU A 589 -25.52 -2.90 12.96
N ASP A 590 -26.36 -2.46 12.03
CA ASP A 590 -27.54 -3.19 11.61
C ASP A 590 -27.21 -4.23 10.53
N HIS A 591 -27.85 -5.41 10.58
CA HIS A 591 -27.57 -6.50 9.63
C HIS A 591 -27.86 -6.14 8.16
N VAL A 592 -28.63 -5.08 7.89
CA VAL A 592 -28.92 -4.64 6.52
C VAL A 592 -27.67 -4.19 5.75
N VAL A 593 -26.52 -3.97 6.41
CA VAL A 593 -25.23 -3.87 5.71
C VAL A 593 -24.96 -5.11 4.86
N LEU A 594 -25.29 -6.30 5.36
CA LEU A 594 -25.12 -7.55 4.63
C LEU A 594 -26.12 -7.67 3.47
N VAL A 595 -27.33 -7.13 3.62
CA VAL A 595 -28.30 -7.01 2.52
C VAL A 595 -27.74 -6.12 1.42
N LYS A 596 -27.19 -4.95 1.78
CA LYS A 596 -26.56 -4.03 0.81
C LYS A 596 -25.44 -4.74 0.04
N VAL A 597 -24.52 -5.39 0.75
CA VAL A 597 -23.36 -6.09 0.16
C VAL A 597 -23.77 -7.26 -0.75
N ALA A 598 -24.66 -8.13 -0.26
CA ALA A 598 -25.12 -9.29 -1.03
C ALA A 598 -25.93 -8.87 -2.26
N THR A 599 -26.83 -7.89 -2.10
CA THR A 599 -27.60 -7.33 -3.22
C THR A 599 -26.69 -6.68 -4.25
N THR A 600 -25.67 -5.91 -3.84
CA THR A 600 -24.71 -5.28 -4.77
C THR A 600 -24.03 -6.34 -5.63
N ALA A 601 -23.51 -7.41 -5.02
CA ALA A 601 -22.81 -8.47 -5.75
C ALA A 601 -23.69 -9.13 -6.84
N VAL A 602 -24.91 -9.53 -6.47
CA VAL A 602 -25.80 -10.21 -7.42
C VAL A 602 -26.35 -9.25 -8.48
N VAL A 603 -26.64 -8.01 -8.12
CA VAL A 603 -27.10 -6.99 -9.09
C VAL A 603 -26.02 -6.66 -10.11
N CYS A 604 -24.74 -6.59 -9.71
CA CYS A 604 -23.63 -6.41 -10.66
C CYS A 604 -23.60 -7.53 -11.71
N ARG A 605 -23.77 -8.80 -11.31
CA ARG A 605 -23.89 -9.93 -12.24
C ARG A 605 -25.10 -9.79 -13.14
N LEU A 606 -26.26 -9.41 -12.61
CA LEU A 606 -27.50 -9.24 -13.39
C LEU A 606 -27.38 -8.12 -14.42
N LEU A 607 -26.69 -7.03 -14.11
CA LEU A 607 -26.38 -5.94 -15.05
C LEU A 607 -25.30 -6.32 -16.09
N GLY A 608 -24.66 -7.48 -15.96
CA GLY A 608 -23.60 -7.93 -16.86
C GLY A 608 -22.24 -7.29 -16.60
N LEU A 609 -22.01 -6.75 -15.39
CA LEU A 609 -20.70 -6.22 -15.00
C LEU A 609 -19.67 -7.34 -14.86
N THR A 610 -18.41 -7.01 -15.09
CA THR A 610 -17.28 -7.95 -14.92
C THR A 610 -16.98 -8.24 -13.44
N GLU A 611 -16.16 -9.26 -13.17
CA GLU A 611 -15.65 -9.53 -11.81
C GLU A 611 -14.95 -8.29 -11.23
N SER A 612 -14.12 -7.59 -12.01
CA SER A 612 -13.42 -6.38 -11.53
C SER A 612 -14.41 -5.28 -11.14
N GLN A 613 -15.42 -5.02 -11.98
CA GLN A 613 -16.45 -4.03 -11.67
C GLN A 613 -17.32 -4.46 -10.48
N THR A 614 -17.52 -5.76 -10.27
CA THR A 614 -18.23 -6.27 -9.09
C THR A 614 -17.43 -6.02 -7.82
N VAL A 615 -16.11 -6.22 -7.85
CA VAL A 615 -15.19 -5.83 -6.76
C VAL A 615 -15.27 -4.33 -6.49
N ASP A 616 -15.30 -3.50 -7.54
CA ASP A 616 -15.40 -2.06 -7.41
C ASP A 616 -16.71 -1.64 -6.72
N ALA A 617 -17.85 -2.18 -7.17
CA ALA A 617 -19.15 -1.88 -6.55
C ALA A 617 -19.25 -2.37 -5.10
N LEU A 618 -18.69 -3.55 -4.82
CA LEU A 618 -18.60 -4.09 -3.45
C LEU A 618 -17.76 -3.20 -2.54
N SER A 619 -16.68 -2.61 -3.04
CA SER A 619 -15.86 -1.68 -2.25
C SER A 619 -16.66 -0.44 -1.80
N HIS A 620 -17.49 0.12 -2.69
CA HIS A 620 -18.39 1.22 -2.36
C HIS A 620 -19.47 0.83 -1.34
N ALA A 621 -19.98 -0.40 -1.42
CA ALA A 621 -20.96 -0.89 -0.46
C ALA A 621 -20.42 -0.90 0.99
N TRP A 622 -19.11 -1.08 1.16
CA TRP A 622 -18.45 -1.07 2.47
C TRP A 622 -18.02 0.33 2.95
N ILE A 623 -17.61 1.22 2.03
CA ILE A 623 -17.09 2.55 2.38
C ILE A 623 -18.19 3.55 2.76
N ASP A 624 -19.37 3.45 2.15
CA ASP A 624 -20.49 4.32 2.51
C ASP A 624 -21.00 3.99 3.93
N GLY A 625 -21.32 5.02 4.72
CA GLY A 625 -21.68 4.88 6.13
C GLY A 625 -22.76 3.82 6.37
N GLN A 626 -22.58 3.01 7.41
CA GLN A 626 -23.48 1.88 7.68
C GLN A 626 -24.61 2.22 8.63
N SER A 627 -25.76 1.58 8.43
CA SER A 627 -26.91 1.72 9.31
C SER A 627 -26.58 1.30 10.74
N LEU A 628 -26.80 2.20 11.69
CA LEU A 628 -26.69 1.90 13.11
C LEU A 628 -27.85 1.03 13.57
N ARG A 629 -27.61 0.14 14.53
CA ARG A 629 -28.63 -0.78 15.07
C ARG A 629 -29.61 -0.13 16.05
N THR A 630 -29.43 1.15 16.36
CA THR A 630 -30.19 1.88 17.38
C THR A 630 -31.71 1.70 17.26
N TYR A 631 -32.25 1.72 16.02
CA TYR A 631 -33.70 1.61 15.78
C TYR A 631 -34.30 0.21 15.98
N ARG A 632 -33.50 -0.80 16.37
CA ARG A 632 -33.97 -2.15 16.70
C ARG A 632 -33.95 -2.44 18.21
N HIS A 633 -33.27 -1.63 19.00
CA HIS A 633 -33.06 -1.88 20.42
C HIS A 633 -33.78 -0.86 21.30
N ALA A 634 -34.19 -1.29 22.49
CA ALA A 634 -34.77 -0.41 23.48
C ALA A 634 -33.76 0.69 23.89
N PRO A 635 -34.21 1.94 24.15
CA PRO A 635 -35.60 2.42 24.11
C PRO A 635 -36.05 2.93 22.73
N ASN A 636 -35.28 2.70 21.66
CA ASN A 636 -35.44 3.36 20.36
C ASN A 636 -36.06 2.46 19.27
N THR A 637 -36.60 1.29 19.62
CA THR A 637 -37.20 0.36 18.65
C THR A 637 -38.35 1.04 17.90
N MET A 638 -38.26 1.13 16.56
CA MET A 638 -39.24 1.87 15.74
C MET A 638 -39.39 1.33 14.31
N SER A 639 -40.31 1.92 13.52
CA SER A 639 -40.68 1.48 12.16
C SER A 639 -39.56 1.54 11.12
N ARG A 640 -38.43 2.22 11.40
CA ARG A 640 -37.25 2.18 10.52
C ARG A 640 -36.77 0.75 10.25
N LYS A 641 -36.91 -0.14 11.24
CA LYS A 641 -36.57 -1.57 11.10
C LYS A 641 -37.29 -2.26 9.93
N SER A 642 -38.49 -1.78 9.60
CA SER A 642 -39.40 -2.34 8.60
C SER A 642 -39.11 -1.87 7.16
N TRP A 643 -38.29 -0.84 6.97
CA TRP A 643 -37.91 -0.35 5.64
C TRP A 643 -36.40 -0.24 5.40
N ALA A 644 -35.57 -0.46 6.43
CA ALA A 644 -34.11 -0.39 6.33
C ALA A 644 -33.51 -1.33 5.26
N ALA A 645 -34.14 -2.48 5.03
CA ALA A 645 -33.78 -3.40 3.94
C ALA A 645 -34.06 -2.79 2.55
N GLY A 646 -35.17 -2.07 2.38
CA GLY A 646 -35.47 -1.32 1.16
C GLY A 646 -34.41 -0.25 0.88
N ASP A 647 -33.96 0.49 1.90
CA ASP A 647 -32.86 1.46 1.75
C ASP A 647 -31.54 0.77 1.34
N ALA A 648 -31.22 -0.39 1.93
CA ALA A 648 -30.06 -1.18 1.56
C ALA A 648 -30.11 -1.65 0.10
N CYS A 649 -31.25 -2.18 -0.35
CA CYS A 649 -31.47 -2.60 -1.74
C CYS A 649 -31.38 -1.43 -2.72
N MET A 650 -31.97 -0.29 -2.38
CA MET A 650 -31.88 0.94 -3.18
C MET A 650 -30.43 1.38 -3.38
N ARG A 651 -29.65 1.45 -2.29
CA ARG A 651 -28.22 1.79 -2.35
C ARG A 651 -27.44 0.77 -3.17
N ALA A 652 -27.70 -0.52 -2.99
CA ALA A 652 -27.01 -1.58 -3.70
C ALA A 652 -27.18 -1.45 -5.23
N VAL A 653 -28.41 -1.24 -5.69
CA VAL A 653 -28.71 -1.01 -7.12
C VAL A 653 -28.06 0.27 -7.62
N HIS A 654 -28.15 1.36 -6.85
CA HIS A 654 -27.54 2.63 -7.22
C HIS A 654 -26.02 2.53 -7.40
N LEU A 655 -25.32 1.89 -6.47
CA LEU A 655 -23.87 1.68 -6.52
C LEU A 655 -23.46 0.85 -7.75
N ALA A 656 -24.19 -0.21 -8.05
CA ALA A 656 -23.92 -1.03 -9.23
C ALA A 656 -24.08 -0.23 -10.53
N LEU A 657 -25.12 0.63 -10.63
CA LEU A 657 -25.33 1.52 -11.79
C LEU A 657 -24.27 2.64 -11.90
N LEU A 658 -23.67 3.08 -10.80
CA LEU A 658 -22.55 4.05 -10.86
C LEU A 658 -21.30 3.40 -11.44
N VAL A 659 -20.97 2.18 -11.01
CA VAL A 659 -19.83 1.42 -11.53
C VAL A 659 -20.05 0.99 -12.97
N GLU A 660 -21.28 0.66 -13.36
CA GLU A 660 -21.65 0.43 -14.76
C GLU A 660 -21.29 1.64 -15.65
N LYS A 661 -21.42 2.86 -15.11
CA LYS A 661 -21.07 4.12 -15.80
C LYS A 661 -19.59 4.48 -15.72
N GLY A 662 -18.74 3.63 -15.14
CA GLY A 662 -17.29 3.80 -15.09
C GLY A 662 -16.72 4.32 -13.77
N GLU A 663 -17.53 4.40 -12.71
CA GLU A 663 -17.02 4.72 -11.37
C GLU A 663 -16.05 3.62 -10.91
N SER A 664 -14.87 4.02 -10.43
CA SER A 664 -13.81 3.08 -10.01
C SER A 664 -13.95 2.69 -8.54
N GLY A 665 -13.44 1.53 -8.15
CA GLY A 665 -13.48 1.05 -6.76
C GLY A 665 -12.27 1.45 -5.90
N ILE A 666 -12.35 1.06 -4.63
CA ILE A 666 -11.34 1.25 -3.59
C ILE A 666 -10.82 -0.10 -3.12
N SER A 667 -9.55 -0.40 -3.43
CA SER A 667 -8.99 -1.75 -3.22
C SER A 667 -8.87 -2.17 -1.75
N SER A 668 -8.58 -1.26 -0.83
CA SER A 668 -8.42 -1.53 0.62
C SER A 668 -9.62 -1.11 1.47
N ALA A 669 -10.84 -1.12 0.92
CA ALA A 669 -12.07 -0.69 1.59
C ALA A 669 -12.30 -1.34 2.98
N LEU A 670 -11.85 -2.58 3.19
CA LEU A 670 -11.93 -3.30 4.45
C LEU A 670 -10.66 -3.13 5.29
N THR A 671 -9.49 -3.33 4.69
CA THR A 671 -8.21 -3.52 5.41
C THR A 671 -7.40 -2.23 5.65
N GLU A 672 -7.78 -1.11 5.03
CA GLU A 672 -7.04 0.15 5.18
C GLU A 672 -6.92 0.54 6.64
N LYS A 673 -5.70 0.89 7.09
CA LYS A 673 -5.48 1.22 8.49
C LYS A 673 -6.09 2.57 8.81
N THR A 674 -6.75 2.69 9.96
CA THR A 674 -7.47 3.89 10.41
C THR A 674 -8.74 4.22 9.63
N TRP A 675 -8.83 3.90 8.34
CA TRP A 675 -9.94 4.32 7.46
C TRP A 675 -10.78 3.18 6.89
N GLY A 676 -10.27 1.95 6.90
CA GLY A 676 -10.98 0.78 6.40
C GLY A 676 -12.10 0.34 7.34
N PHE A 677 -13.05 -0.41 6.78
CA PHE A 677 -14.23 -0.88 7.52
C PHE A 677 -13.85 -1.63 8.82
N TYR A 678 -12.80 -2.45 8.80
CA TYR A 678 -12.39 -3.21 9.98
C TYR A 678 -12.00 -2.30 11.14
N ASP A 679 -11.13 -1.32 10.90
CA ASP A 679 -10.65 -0.41 11.94
C ASP A 679 -11.77 0.54 12.41
N VAL A 680 -12.53 1.13 11.48
CA VAL A 680 -13.55 2.16 11.78
C VAL A 680 -14.81 1.57 12.39
N CYS A 681 -15.34 0.51 11.79
CA CYS A 681 -16.69 0.01 12.06
C CYS A 681 -16.70 -1.35 12.78
N PHE A 682 -15.58 -2.09 12.79
CA PHE A 682 -15.52 -3.45 13.31
C PHE A 682 -14.46 -3.67 14.39
N GLN A 683 -14.00 -2.60 15.05
CA GLN A 683 -13.04 -2.63 16.16
C GLN A 683 -11.71 -3.32 15.81
N GLY A 684 -11.24 -3.15 14.57
CA GLY A 684 -10.01 -3.74 14.04
C GLY A 684 -10.08 -5.25 13.80
N LYS A 685 -11.25 -5.89 13.95
CA LYS A 685 -11.41 -7.32 13.71
C LYS A 685 -11.65 -7.58 12.23
N GLU A 686 -10.90 -8.50 11.65
CA GLU A 686 -11.18 -8.99 10.30
C GLU A 686 -12.32 -10.01 10.32
N PHE A 687 -13.04 -10.13 9.20
CA PHE A 687 -14.11 -11.11 9.10
C PHE A 687 -13.55 -12.53 9.08
N LYS A 688 -14.26 -13.43 9.77
CA LYS A 688 -14.01 -14.88 9.75
C LYS A 688 -15.08 -15.56 8.94
N LEU A 689 -14.67 -16.39 7.99
CA LEU A 689 -15.57 -17.22 7.20
C LEU A 689 -15.43 -18.66 7.70
N GLN A 690 -16.52 -19.20 8.26
CA GLN A 690 -16.57 -20.59 8.69
C GLN A 690 -16.45 -21.57 7.50
N ARG A 691 -16.80 -21.11 6.30
CA ARG A 691 -16.88 -21.90 5.06
C ARG A 691 -16.81 -21.01 3.83
N ASP A 692 -16.51 -21.63 2.69
CA ASP A 692 -16.62 -21.01 1.39
C ASP A 692 -18.10 -20.82 0.97
N PHE A 693 -18.33 -19.95 0.00
CA PHE A 693 -19.67 -19.71 -0.55
C PHE A 693 -20.12 -20.88 -1.44
N GLY A 694 -21.29 -21.45 -1.16
CA GLY A 694 -21.95 -22.49 -1.95
C GLY A 694 -23.47 -22.26 -2.02
N SER A 695 -24.25 -23.14 -1.41
CA SER A 695 -25.71 -23.03 -1.28
C SER A 695 -26.23 -23.38 0.12
N TYR A 696 -25.33 -23.42 1.10
CA TYR A 696 -25.62 -23.89 2.46
C TYR A 696 -26.70 -23.06 3.14
N VAL A 697 -26.67 -21.74 3.01
CA VAL A 697 -27.60 -20.85 3.70
C VAL A 697 -29.02 -21.11 3.20
N MET A 698 -29.22 -21.19 1.89
CA MET A 698 -30.55 -21.48 1.34
C MET A 698 -31.05 -22.86 1.76
N GLU A 699 -30.20 -23.88 1.77
CA GLU A 699 -30.57 -25.25 2.21
C GLU A 699 -30.94 -25.35 3.69
N ASN A 700 -30.57 -24.35 4.49
CA ASN A 700 -30.75 -24.34 5.94
C ASN A 700 -31.62 -23.17 6.43
N ILE A 701 -32.12 -22.32 5.53
CA ILE A 701 -32.89 -21.12 5.89
C ILE A 701 -34.15 -21.52 6.64
N LEU A 702 -34.57 -20.71 7.59
CA LEU A 702 -35.77 -20.95 8.38
C LEU A 702 -36.89 -20.03 7.94
N PHE A 703 -38.13 -20.53 7.97
CA PHE A 703 -39.32 -19.75 7.63
C PHE A 703 -40.12 -19.34 8.88
N LYS A 704 -40.73 -18.15 8.82
CA LYS A 704 -41.75 -17.68 9.77
C LYS A 704 -43.12 -17.96 9.19
N ILE A 705 -43.73 -19.06 9.63
CA ILE A 705 -44.97 -19.57 9.02
C ILE A 705 -46.17 -19.32 9.92
N SER A 706 -46.06 -19.75 11.18
CA SER A 706 -47.21 -19.84 12.10
C SER A 706 -47.49 -18.54 12.85
N PHE A 707 -46.45 -17.84 13.26
CA PHE A 707 -46.58 -16.67 14.14
C PHE A 707 -45.85 -15.44 13.57
N PRO A 708 -46.52 -14.29 13.45
CA PRO A 708 -45.89 -13.03 13.08
C PRO A 708 -45.17 -12.45 14.30
N ALA A 709 -44.01 -13.02 14.63
CA ALA A 709 -43.23 -12.69 15.82
C ALA A 709 -41.73 -12.64 15.50
N GLU A 710 -40.97 -11.94 16.33
CA GLU A 710 -39.50 -12.03 16.35
C GLU A 710 -39.08 -13.51 16.41
N PHE A 711 -38.04 -13.86 15.64
CA PHE A 711 -37.80 -15.26 15.29
C PHE A 711 -37.45 -16.11 16.51
N HIS A 712 -36.75 -15.56 17.50
CA HIS A 712 -36.35 -16.30 18.69
C HIS A 712 -37.52 -16.67 19.61
N ALA A 713 -38.71 -16.08 19.40
CA ALA A 713 -39.92 -16.37 20.16
C ALA A 713 -40.84 -17.43 19.53
N GLN A 714 -40.54 -17.92 18.32
CA GLN A 714 -41.46 -18.78 17.55
C GLN A 714 -41.83 -20.06 18.31
N THR A 715 -40.85 -20.75 18.89
CA THR A 715 -41.06 -21.98 19.68
C THR A 715 -41.66 -21.69 21.05
N ALA A 716 -41.44 -20.49 21.61
CA ALA A 716 -42.11 -20.05 22.84
C ALA A 716 -43.61 -19.81 22.60
N ALA A 717 -43.98 -19.20 21.47
CA ALA A 717 -45.37 -19.02 21.07
C ALA A 717 -46.08 -20.38 20.85
N GLU A 718 -45.40 -21.34 20.23
CA GLU A 718 -45.89 -22.72 20.06
C GLU A 718 -46.12 -23.41 21.41
N ALA A 719 -45.14 -23.35 22.31
CA ALA A 719 -45.26 -23.89 23.66
C ALA A 719 -46.39 -23.21 24.46
N ALA A 720 -46.57 -21.90 24.30
CA ALA A 720 -47.62 -21.13 24.96
C ALA A 720 -49.02 -21.53 24.48
N LEU A 721 -49.17 -21.82 23.18
CA LEU A 721 -50.43 -22.31 22.61
C LEU A 721 -50.78 -23.72 23.11
N ILE A 722 -49.78 -24.60 23.24
CA ILE A 722 -49.96 -25.92 23.85
C ILE A 722 -50.39 -25.77 25.33
N CYS A 723 -49.71 -24.89 26.07
CA CYS A 723 -50.07 -24.59 27.46
C CYS A 723 -51.49 -24.02 27.59
N HIS A 724 -51.93 -23.16 26.67
CA HIS A 724 -53.31 -22.65 26.65
C HIS A 724 -54.33 -23.79 26.56
N ASN A 725 -54.11 -24.76 25.66
CA ASN A 725 -54.99 -25.91 25.53
C ASN A 725 -54.99 -26.78 26.78
N LEU A 726 -53.82 -27.04 27.39
CA LEU A 726 -53.71 -27.79 28.64
C LEU A 726 -54.43 -27.11 29.81
N LEU A 727 -54.31 -25.78 29.94
CA LEU A 727 -55.03 -25.00 30.95
C LEU A 727 -56.54 -25.12 30.73
N LYS A 728 -57.00 -24.96 29.48
CA LYS A 728 -58.41 -25.07 29.11
C LYS A 728 -58.98 -26.47 29.38
N GLU A 729 -58.24 -27.53 29.06
CA GLU A 729 -58.63 -28.93 29.34
C GLU A 729 -58.75 -29.21 30.83
N LYS A 730 -57.92 -28.55 31.65
CA LYS A 730 -57.93 -28.66 33.12
C LYS A 730 -58.87 -27.66 33.81
N GLY A 731 -59.55 -26.79 33.05
CA GLY A 731 -60.51 -25.82 33.57
C GLY A 731 -59.90 -24.54 34.17
N PHE A 732 -58.63 -24.23 33.89
CA PHE A 732 -57.92 -23.03 34.35
C PHE A 732 -57.90 -21.93 33.29
N THR A 733 -57.83 -20.67 33.72
CA THR A 733 -57.84 -19.47 32.87
C THR A 733 -56.64 -18.57 33.16
N ALA A 734 -55.96 -18.10 32.10
CA ALA A 734 -54.89 -17.11 32.20
C ALA A 734 -55.44 -15.66 32.10
N PRO A 735 -54.92 -14.70 32.88
CA PRO A 735 -53.85 -14.84 33.87
C PRO A 735 -54.31 -15.29 35.26
N GLN A 736 -55.62 -15.42 35.51
CA GLN A 736 -56.20 -15.51 36.86
C GLN A 736 -55.65 -16.67 37.70
N ASP A 737 -55.55 -17.87 37.12
CA ASP A 737 -55.16 -19.08 37.85
C ASP A 737 -53.64 -19.31 37.89
N ILE A 738 -52.88 -18.49 37.16
CA ILE A 738 -51.43 -18.63 37.04
C ILE A 738 -50.73 -17.76 38.10
N LYS A 739 -49.82 -18.39 38.84
CA LYS A 739 -48.92 -17.73 39.80
C LYS A 739 -47.65 -17.22 39.14
N SER A 740 -46.98 -18.07 38.35
CA SER A 740 -45.73 -17.73 37.65
C SER A 740 -45.54 -18.56 36.39
N VAL A 741 -44.80 -18.00 35.44
CA VAL A 741 -44.36 -18.70 34.23
C VAL A 741 -42.86 -18.57 34.09
N ARG A 742 -42.17 -19.70 33.98
CA ARG A 742 -40.74 -19.76 33.72
C ARG A 742 -40.51 -20.08 32.25
N ILE A 743 -39.72 -19.24 31.57
CA ILE A 743 -39.35 -19.41 30.17
C ILE A 743 -37.85 -19.71 30.12
N ARG A 744 -37.46 -20.96 29.82
CA ARG A 744 -36.08 -21.31 29.48
C ARG A 744 -35.85 -20.97 28.02
N THR A 745 -34.81 -20.19 27.71
CA THR A 745 -34.51 -19.76 26.34
C THR A 745 -33.00 -19.62 26.10
N GLN A 746 -32.60 -19.34 24.87
CA GLN A 746 -31.19 -19.16 24.50
C GLN A 746 -30.70 -17.71 24.70
N GLN A 747 -29.38 -17.54 24.87
CA GLN A 747 -28.75 -16.25 25.19
C GLN A 747 -29.10 -15.12 24.22
N ALA A 748 -29.30 -15.40 22.93
CA ALA A 748 -29.69 -14.35 22.00
C ALA A 748 -31.12 -13.85 22.28
N ALA A 749 -32.07 -14.71 22.66
CA ALA A 749 -33.42 -14.30 23.04
C ALA A 749 -33.40 -13.42 24.30
N MET A 750 -32.64 -13.82 25.33
CA MET A 750 -32.41 -13.03 26.55
C MET A 750 -31.90 -11.62 26.24
N ARG A 751 -31.06 -11.47 25.21
CA ARG A 751 -30.48 -10.17 24.84
C ARG A 751 -31.41 -9.32 23.97
N ILE A 752 -32.22 -9.94 23.12
CA ILE A 752 -32.95 -9.25 22.05
C ILE A 752 -34.39 -8.94 22.46
N ILE A 753 -35.06 -9.90 23.11
CA ILE A 753 -36.51 -9.88 23.31
C ILE A 753 -36.95 -10.13 24.75
N ASP A 754 -36.04 -10.35 25.70
CA ASP A 754 -36.40 -10.30 27.12
C ASP A 754 -36.52 -8.82 27.55
N LYS A 755 -37.74 -8.34 27.74
CA LYS A 755 -38.02 -6.92 28.06
C LYS A 755 -39.01 -6.78 29.20
N SER A 756 -38.66 -5.90 30.14
CA SER A 756 -39.54 -5.43 31.22
C SER A 756 -39.97 -3.97 31.01
N GLY A 757 -41.06 -3.57 31.66
CA GLY A 757 -41.61 -2.21 31.57
C GLY A 757 -42.66 -2.01 30.48
N PRO A 758 -43.11 -0.75 30.28
CA PRO A 758 -44.16 -0.40 29.31
C PRO A 758 -43.73 -0.63 27.87
N LEU A 759 -44.66 -1.06 27.02
CA LEU A 759 -44.47 -1.28 25.57
C LEU A 759 -45.27 -0.23 24.80
N TYR A 760 -44.59 0.64 24.05
CA TYR A 760 -45.20 1.86 23.52
C TYR A 760 -45.74 1.72 22.11
N ASN A 761 -45.23 0.76 21.35
CA ASN A 761 -45.59 0.60 19.94
C ASN A 761 -45.60 -0.86 19.50
N PHE A 762 -46.07 -1.08 18.27
CA PHE A 762 -46.14 -2.39 17.63
C PHE A 762 -44.79 -3.15 17.68
N ALA A 763 -43.68 -2.44 17.40
CA ALA A 763 -42.35 -3.05 17.33
C ALA A 763 -41.78 -3.41 18.72
N ASP A 764 -42.15 -2.68 19.78
CA ASP A 764 -41.81 -3.06 21.15
C ASP A 764 -42.44 -4.40 21.54
N ARG A 765 -43.71 -4.59 21.17
CA ARG A 765 -44.50 -5.80 21.47
C ARG A 765 -44.00 -7.02 20.71
N ASP A 766 -43.67 -6.85 19.43
CA ASP A 766 -42.99 -7.88 18.61
C ASP A 766 -41.59 -8.22 19.13
N HIS A 767 -40.93 -7.34 19.89
CA HIS A 767 -39.62 -7.61 20.51
C HIS A 767 -39.72 -7.81 22.04
N CYS A 768 -40.79 -8.44 22.52
CA CYS A 768 -40.97 -8.81 23.94
C CYS A 768 -41.49 -10.25 24.02
N ILE A 769 -40.64 -11.21 24.41
CA ILE A 769 -41.01 -12.64 24.50
C ILE A 769 -42.15 -12.85 25.48
N GLN A 770 -42.20 -12.08 26.57
CA GLN A 770 -43.29 -12.14 27.54
C GLN A 770 -44.63 -11.73 26.93
N TYR A 771 -44.65 -10.73 26.04
CA TYR A 771 -45.87 -10.36 25.31
C TYR A 771 -46.28 -11.47 24.35
N ILE A 772 -45.31 -12.01 23.60
CA ILE A 772 -45.52 -13.09 22.62
C ILE A 772 -46.01 -14.39 23.29
N VAL A 773 -45.64 -14.64 24.55
CA VAL A 773 -46.15 -15.77 25.35
C VAL A 773 -47.50 -15.46 26.00
N ALA A 774 -47.71 -14.23 26.48
CA ALA A 774 -48.97 -13.84 27.14
C ALA A 774 -50.18 -13.94 26.20
N ILE A 775 -50.01 -13.53 24.94
CA ILE A 775 -51.09 -13.49 23.95
C ILE A 775 -51.69 -14.89 23.66
N PRO A 776 -50.91 -15.93 23.29
CA PRO A 776 -51.41 -17.29 23.17
C PRO A 776 -51.99 -17.86 24.47
N LEU A 777 -51.38 -17.59 25.63
CA LEU A 777 -51.90 -18.08 26.91
C LEU A 777 -53.31 -17.53 27.21
N ILE A 778 -53.57 -16.26 26.89
CA ILE A 778 -54.86 -15.60 27.15
C ILE A 778 -55.89 -15.92 26.06
N TYR A 779 -55.51 -15.82 24.79
CA TYR A 779 -56.46 -15.83 23.67
C TYR A 779 -56.44 -17.12 22.84
N GLY A 780 -55.45 -18.00 23.02
CA GLY A 780 -55.30 -19.21 22.20
C GLY A 780 -54.94 -18.92 20.74
N ARG A 781 -54.33 -17.77 20.46
CA ARG A 781 -53.89 -17.36 19.11
C ARG A 781 -52.75 -16.33 19.20
N LEU A 782 -52.04 -16.14 18.09
CA LEU A 782 -51.13 -15.00 17.90
C LEU A 782 -51.12 -14.59 16.42
N THR A 783 -51.64 -13.41 16.13
CA THR A 783 -51.83 -12.85 14.80
C THR A 783 -51.25 -11.43 14.73
N THR A 784 -51.11 -10.88 13.52
CA THR A 784 -50.56 -9.52 13.33
C THR A 784 -51.39 -8.44 14.04
N ASN A 785 -52.70 -8.65 14.18
CA ASN A 785 -53.60 -7.70 14.85
C ASN A 785 -53.37 -7.64 16.38
N ASP A 786 -52.80 -8.68 16.97
CA ASP A 786 -52.60 -8.76 18.42
C ASP A 786 -51.50 -7.82 18.92
N TYR A 787 -50.75 -7.17 18.02
CA TYR A 787 -49.75 -6.15 18.35
C TYR A 787 -50.27 -4.70 18.26
N THR A 788 -51.54 -4.49 17.91
CA THR A 788 -52.15 -3.16 17.83
C THR A 788 -52.43 -2.57 19.23
N ASP A 789 -52.54 -1.25 19.31
CA ASP A 789 -52.81 -0.57 20.59
C ASP A 789 -54.14 -1.00 21.22
N VAL A 790 -55.11 -1.39 20.39
CA VAL A 790 -56.42 -1.88 20.85
C VAL A 790 -56.26 -3.16 21.66
N VAL A 791 -55.53 -4.15 21.15
CA VAL A 791 -55.33 -5.41 21.87
C VAL A 791 -54.40 -5.22 23.06
N ALA A 792 -53.31 -4.46 22.89
CA ALA A 792 -52.34 -4.21 23.95
C ALA A 792 -52.90 -3.44 25.15
N SER A 793 -54.07 -2.79 25.02
CA SER A 793 -54.76 -2.13 26.12
C SER A 793 -55.46 -3.08 27.10
N ASP A 794 -55.52 -4.39 26.81
CA ASP A 794 -56.08 -5.38 27.72
C ASP A 794 -55.17 -5.56 28.96
N PRO A 795 -55.63 -5.19 30.16
CA PRO A 795 -54.79 -5.19 31.37
C PRO A 795 -54.31 -6.60 31.76
N ARG A 796 -54.99 -7.66 31.30
CA ARG A 796 -54.59 -9.04 31.54
C ARG A 796 -53.23 -9.36 30.93
N ILE A 797 -52.84 -8.70 29.85
CA ILE A 797 -51.56 -8.93 29.17
C ILE A 797 -50.42 -8.49 30.07
N ASP A 798 -50.49 -7.27 30.61
CA ASP A 798 -49.45 -6.76 31.51
C ASP A 798 -49.43 -7.51 32.84
N GLU A 799 -50.59 -7.88 33.38
CA GLU A 799 -50.66 -8.78 34.54
C GLU A 799 -49.90 -10.10 34.26
N MET A 800 -50.19 -10.74 33.13
CA MET A 800 -49.56 -11.99 32.72
C MET A 800 -48.04 -11.84 32.56
N ARG A 801 -47.58 -10.75 31.93
CA ARG A 801 -46.16 -10.45 31.73
C ARG A 801 -45.41 -10.30 33.05
N THR A 802 -46.01 -9.67 34.07
CA THR A 802 -45.36 -9.50 35.40
C THR A 802 -45.12 -10.83 36.12
N LYS A 803 -45.81 -11.90 35.73
CA LYS A 803 -45.65 -13.25 36.26
C LYS A 803 -44.57 -14.06 35.54
N MET A 804 -43.92 -13.51 34.51
CA MET A 804 -42.96 -14.23 33.67
C MET A 804 -41.53 -13.92 34.04
N ILE A 805 -40.69 -14.97 34.07
CA ILE A 805 -39.24 -14.85 34.14
C ILE A 805 -38.61 -15.59 32.97
N CYS A 806 -37.62 -14.98 32.32
CA CYS A 806 -36.79 -15.63 31.33
C CYS A 806 -35.47 -16.06 31.97
N ILE A 807 -35.02 -17.27 31.68
CA ILE A 807 -33.73 -17.80 32.12
C ILE A 807 -32.98 -18.41 30.95
N GLU A 808 -31.66 -18.16 30.91
CA GLU A 808 -30.81 -18.75 29.89
C GLU A 808 -30.63 -20.25 30.14
N ASP A 809 -30.85 -21.04 29.09
CA ASP A 809 -30.46 -22.44 29.03
C ASP A 809 -29.19 -22.59 28.18
N GLN A 810 -28.15 -23.14 28.78
CA GLN A 810 -26.85 -23.32 28.14
C GLN A 810 -26.90 -24.31 26.96
N ARG A 811 -27.75 -25.35 27.03
CA ARG A 811 -27.93 -26.29 25.92
C ARG A 811 -28.57 -25.57 24.74
N PHE A 812 -29.66 -24.82 24.95
CA PHE A 812 -30.31 -24.09 23.85
C PHE A 812 -29.36 -23.08 23.20
N THR A 813 -28.51 -22.42 23.99
CA THR A 813 -27.50 -21.50 23.48
C THR A 813 -26.43 -22.22 22.62
N GLN A 814 -25.98 -23.41 23.02
CA GLN A 814 -25.03 -24.19 22.22
C GLN A 814 -25.66 -24.69 20.91
N GLU A 815 -26.89 -25.20 20.96
CA GLU A 815 -27.60 -25.73 19.80
C GLU A 815 -28.02 -24.67 18.78
N TYR A 816 -28.17 -23.40 19.21
CA TYR A 816 -28.38 -22.25 18.34
C TYR A 816 -27.22 -22.02 17.37
N TYR A 817 -25.98 -22.17 17.85
CA TYR A 817 -24.77 -21.95 17.06
C TYR A 817 -24.29 -23.21 16.32
N ASP A 818 -24.73 -24.40 16.71
CA ASP A 818 -24.36 -25.67 16.05
C ASP A 818 -24.84 -25.67 14.58
N PRO A 819 -23.91 -25.75 13.59
CA PRO A 819 -24.23 -25.75 12.16
C PRO A 819 -25.15 -26.88 11.70
N ASN A 820 -25.24 -27.98 12.45
CA ASN A 820 -26.10 -29.12 12.13
C ASN A 820 -27.48 -29.04 12.77
N LYS A 821 -27.64 -28.18 13.80
CA LYS A 821 -28.90 -28.01 14.52
C LYS A 821 -29.59 -26.73 14.13
N ARG A 822 -29.02 -25.56 14.43
CA ARG A 822 -29.66 -24.23 14.26
C ARG A 822 -31.02 -24.18 14.96
N TYR A 823 -31.05 -24.64 16.21
CA TYR A 823 -32.27 -24.70 17.01
C TYR A 823 -32.52 -23.37 17.73
N ILE A 824 -33.79 -23.06 17.97
CA ILE A 824 -34.22 -21.92 18.79
C ILE A 824 -35.07 -22.47 19.93
N GLY A 825 -34.46 -23.28 20.78
CA GLY A 825 -35.17 -23.96 21.86
C GLY A 825 -35.79 -22.97 22.84
N ASN A 826 -37.06 -23.20 23.17
CA ASN A 826 -37.75 -22.56 24.29
C ASN A 826 -38.52 -23.61 25.08
N ALA A 827 -38.59 -23.43 26.40
CA ALA A 827 -39.43 -24.26 27.26
C ALA A 827 -40.26 -23.40 28.21
N ILE A 828 -41.54 -23.74 28.38
CA ILE A 828 -42.48 -23.01 29.25
C ILE A 828 -42.94 -23.93 30.37
N GLN A 829 -42.74 -23.49 31.61
CA GLN A 829 -43.30 -24.13 32.81
C GLN A 829 -44.25 -23.15 33.50
N ILE A 830 -45.46 -23.62 33.82
CA ILE A 830 -46.51 -22.82 34.49
C ILE A 830 -46.71 -23.37 35.90
N THR A 831 -46.69 -22.46 36.88
CA THR A 831 -47.09 -22.73 38.26
C THR A 831 -48.44 -22.06 38.53
N LEU A 832 -49.41 -22.82 39.02
CA LEU A 832 -50.75 -22.33 39.37
C LEU A 832 -50.77 -21.72 40.78
N ASN A 833 -51.84 -20.98 41.10
CA ASN A 833 -52.00 -20.33 42.41
C ASN A 833 -52.07 -21.32 43.59
N ASP A 834 -52.53 -22.55 43.36
CA ASP A 834 -52.59 -23.62 44.36
C ASP A 834 -51.24 -24.31 44.60
N GLY A 835 -50.20 -23.91 43.85
CA GLY A 835 -48.85 -24.48 43.92
C GLY A 835 -48.59 -25.63 42.94
N THR A 836 -49.57 -26.07 42.16
CA THR A 836 -49.40 -27.09 41.14
C THR A 836 -48.47 -26.60 40.04
N GLU A 837 -47.47 -27.41 39.67
CA GLU A 837 -46.64 -27.19 38.49
C GLU A 837 -47.15 -28.06 37.34
N LEU A 838 -47.43 -27.44 36.19
CA LEU A 838 -47.73 -28.17 34.96
C LEU A 838 -46.44 -28.70 34.32
N ASP A 839 -46.56 -29.78 33.55
CA ASP A 839 -45.46 -30.34 32.76
C ASP A 839 -44.82 -29.25 31.88
N GLU A 840 -43.50 -29.21 31.88
CA GLU A 840 -42.75 -28.22 31.10
C GLU A 840 -42.83 -28.55 29.61
N ILE A 841 -43.35 -27.62 28.80
CA ILE A 841 -43.49 -27.79 27.37
C ILE A 841 -42.25 -27.25 26.67
N GLU A 842 -41.40 -28.15 26.18
CA GLU A 842 -40.16 -27.83 25.46
C GLU A 842 -40.32 -28.03 23.95
N ILE A 843 -40.00 -26.98 23.18
CA ILE A 843 -39.99 -27.01 21.71
C ILE A 843 -38.60 -26.58 21.21
N ASN A 844 -37.90 -27.49 20.54
CA ASN A 844 -36.51 -27.26 20.09
C ASN A 844 -36.40 -26.41 18.83
N TYR A 845 -37.28 -26.62 17.85
CA TYR A 845 -37.24 -25.91 16.57
C TYR A 845 -38.66 -25.69 16.00
N PRO A 846 -38.89 -24.55 15.32
CA PRO A 846 -40.21 -24.17 14.84
C PRO A 846 -40.60 -24.96 13.59
N ILE A 847 -41.88 -24.89 13.22
CA ILE A 847 -42.41 -25.48 11.97
C ILE A 847 -41.60 -25.09 10.73
N GLY A 848 -41.13 -23.84 10.63
CA GLY A 848 -40.36 -23.40 9.45
C GLY A 848 -38.90 -23.87 9.40
N HIS A 849 -38.45 -24.67 10.37
CA HIS A 849 -37.11 -25.25 10.38
C HIS A 849 -36.95 -26.35 9.31
N ARG A 850 -35.73 -26.55 8.77
CA ARG A 850 -35.45 -27.58 7.75
C ARG A 850 -35.89 -29.00 8.13
N LYS A 851 -35.93 -29.30 9.43
CA LYS A 851 -36.36 -30.63 9.96
C LYS A 851 -37.87 -30.85 9.91
N ARG A 852 -38.68 -29.78 9.79
CA ARG A 852 -40.14 -29.82 9.68
C ARG A 852 -40.61 -29.26 8.33
N ARG A 853 -39.75 -29.31 7.29
CA ARG A 853 -40.02 -28.64 6.01
C ARG A 853 -41.28 -29.17 5.31
N GLU A 854 -41.55 -30.46 5.39
CA GLU A 854 -42.77 -31.07 4.82
C GLU A 854 -44.05 -30.52 5.46
N GLU A 855 -44.09 -30.42 6.79
CA GLU A 855 -45.20 -29.81 7.53
C GLU A 855 -45.32 -28.30 7.23
N GLY A 856 -44.17 -27.61 7.20
CA GLY A 856 -44.11 -26.18 6.96
C GLY A 856 -44.52 -25.78 5.55
N GLU A 857 -44.21 -26.57 4.52
CA GLU A 857 -44.55 -26.24 3.13
C GLU A 857 -46.05 -26.06 2.93
N ILE A 858 -46.87 -26.95 3.52
CA ILE A 858 -48.33 -26.87 3.45
C ILE A 858 -48.82 -25.54 4.04
N LEU A 859 -48.37 -25.24 5.27
CA LEU A 859 -48.79 -24.03 5.98
C LEU A 859 -48.25 -22.73 5.34
N LEU A 860 -47.09 -22.79 4.71
CA LEU A 860 -46.51 -21.68 3.95
C LEU A 860 -47.34 -21.40 2.70
N MET A 861 -47.77 -22.43 1.97
CA MET A 861 -48.65 -22.26 0.82
C MET A 861 -50.03 -21.73 1.21
N ASP A 862 -50.59 -22.20 2.33
CA ASP A 862 -51.84 -21.65 2.89
C ASP A 862 -51.67 -20.17 3.24
N LYS A 863 -50.53 -19.80 3.86
CA LYS A 863 -50.19 -18.41 4.15
C LYS A 863 -50.08 -17.56 2.88
N PHE A 864 -49.36 -18.06 1.87
CA PHE A 864 -49.24 -17.38 0.57
C PHE A 864 -50.62 -17.14 -0.05
N GLN A 865 -51.48 -18.16 -0.07
CA GLN A 865 -52.84 -18.05 -0.61
C GLN A 865 -53.70 -17.04 0.18
N ARG A 866 -53.61 -17.03 1.52
CA ARG A 866 -54.30 -16.02 2.35
C ARG A 866 -53.85 -14.60 2.03
N HIS A 867 -52.56 -14.38 1.82
CA HIS A 867 -52.03 -13.06 1.48
C HIS A 867 -52.48 -12.61 0.09
N LEU A 868 -52.52 -13.51 -0.91
CA LEU A 868 -53.06 -13.21 -2.24
C LEU A 868 -54.52 -12.76 -2.17
N ARG A 869 -55.38 -13.51 -1.47
CA ARG A 869 -56.81 -13.18 -1.27
C ARG A 869 -57.02 -11.88 -0.50
N GLY A 870 -56.04 -11.47 0.29
CA GLY A 870 -56.05 -10.18 0.97
C GLY A 870 -55.99 -8.97 0.02
N LYS A 871 -55.60 -9.17 -1.24
CA LYS A 871 -55.37 -8.10 -2.21
C LYS A 871 -56.09 -8.30 -3.56
N PHE A 872 -56.28 -9.52 -4.00
CA PHE A 872 -56.81 -9.85 -5.33
C PHE A 872 -58.12 -10.66 -5.25
N ASP A 873 -58.89 -10.62 -6.34
CA ASP A 873 -60.07 -11.48 -6.51
C ASP A 873 -59.70 -12.95 -6.74
N GLU A 874 -60.64 -13.87 -6.54
CA GLU A 874 -60.38 -15.31 -6.60
C GLU A 874 -59.87 -15.75 -7.98
N LYS A 875 -60.36 -15.13 -9.08
CA LYS A 875 -59.91 -15.45 -10.44
C LYS A 875 -58.43 -15.15 -10.63
N ARG A 876 -57.95 -14.02 -10.11
CA ARG A 876 -56.54 -13.64 -10.16
C ARG A 876 -55.69 -14.47 -9.21
N VAL A 877 -56.21 -14.80 -8.02
CA VAL A 877 -55.57 -15.71 -7.06
C VAL A 877 -55.32 -17.08 -7.70
N GLU A 878 -56.34 -17.71 -8.29
CA GLU A 878 -56.21 -19.00 -8.98
C GLU A 878 -55.18 -18.94 -10.12
N LYS A 879 -55.17 -17.85 -10.90
CA LYS A 879 -54.19 -17.64 -11.97
C LYS A 879 -52.76 -17.62 -11.42
N ILE A 880 -52.51 -16.88 -10.33
CA ILE A 880 -51.20 -16.80 -9.69
C ILE A 880 -50.78 -18.18 -9.16
N LEU A 881 -51.67 -18.89 -8.45
CA LEU A 881 -51.38 -20.21 -7.89
C LEU A 881 -51.04 -21.22 -8.99
N ASN A 882 -51.83 -21.26 -10.06
CA ASN A 882 -51.57 -22.16 -11.19
C ASN A 882 -50.25 -21.85 -11.90
N GLN A 883 -49.90 -20.56 -12.04
CA GLN A 883 -48.61 -20.14 -12.60
C GLN A 883 -47.45 -20.18 -11.60
N SER A 884 -47.68 -20.63 -10.36
CA SER A 884 -46.64 -20.80 -9.33
C SER A 884 -46.39 -22.29 -8.98
N GLN A 885 -46.96 -23.20 -9.78
CA GLN A 885 -46.67 -24.64 -9.69
C GLN A 885 -45.36 -25.00 -10.41
N ALA A 886 -44.95 -26.26 -10.34
CA ALA A 886 -43.70 -26.74 -10.94
C ALA A 886 -43.57 -26.34 -12.43
N GLY A 887 -42.42 -25.81 -12.84
CA GLY A 887 -42.10 -25.40 -14.21
C GLY A 887 -42.18 -23.90 -14.48
N PHE A 888 -42.74 -23.10 -13.55
CA PHE A 888 -42.81 -21.64 -13.66
C PHE A 888 -41.44 -20.94 -13.60
N GLU A 889 -40.39 -21.65 -13.22
CA GLU A 889 -39.01 -21.18 -13.25
C GLU A 889 -38.60 -20.73 -14.68
N SER A 890 -39.26 -21.27 -15.71
CA SER A 890 -39.03 -20.93 -17.11
C SER A 890 -39.78 -19.68 -17.61
N THR A 891 -40.67 -19.12 -16.80
CA THR A 891 -41.47 -17.93 -17.13
C THR A 891 -40.60 -16.67 -17.14
N ASP A 892 -40.84 -15.77 -18.09
CA ASP A 892 -40.20 -14.45 -18.09
C ASP A 892 -40.60 -13.70 -16.81
N ILE A 893 -39.63 -13.09 -16.14
CA ILE A 893 -39.88 -12.49 -14.84
C ILE A 893 -40.91 -11.35 -14.91
N ASP A 894 -40.91 -10.55 -15.98
CA ASP A 894 -41.85 -9.45 -16.14
C ASP A 894 -43.30 -9.93 -16.33
N ASP A 895 -43.48 -11.04 -17.04
CA ASP A 895 -44.79 -11.69 -17.19
C ASP A 895 -45.30 -12.25 -15.87
N TYR A 896 -44.41 -12.83 -15.06
CA TYR A 896 -44.77 -13.29 -13.73
C TYR A 896 -45.12 -12.12 -12.79
N ILE A 897 -44.34 -11.04 -12.81
CA ILE A 897 -44.62 -9.82 -12.03
C ILE A 897 -45.92 -9.13 -12.49
N ASN A 898 -46.27 -9.19 -13.78
CA ASN A 898 -47.55 -8.68 -14.30
C ASN A 898 -48.77 -9.36 -13.65
N LEU A 899 -48.62 -10.57 -13.10
CA LEU A 899 -49.69 -11.22 -12.33
C LEU A 899 -50.01 -10.50 -11.02
N TYR A 900 -49.13 -9.64 -10.52
CA TYR A 900 -49.22 -8.98 -9.22
C TYR A 900 -49.54 -7.48 -9.27
N VAL A 901 -49.72 -6.87 -10.45
CA VAL A 901 -50.01 -5.42 -10.60
C VAL A 901 -51.45 -5.08 -10.95
#